data_AF-A0A953CRP5-F1
#
_entry.id   AF-A0A953CRP5-F1
#
_cell.length_a   1.000
_cell.length_b   1.000
_cell.length_c   1.000
_cell.angle_alpha   90.00
_cell.angle_beta   90.00
_cell.angle_gamma   90.00
#
_symmetry.space_group_name_H-M   'P 1'
#
loop_
_entity.id
_entity.type
_entity.pdbx_description
1 polymer ?
#
loop_
_entity_poly.entity_id
_entity_poly.type
_entity_poly.pdbx_seq_one_letter_code
_entity_poly.pdbx_strand_id
1 'polypeptide(L)'
;MDTKPVVTQESFDFTTSLFVLPPDAKLLPVSELSPRLQAKIGYVDDDQFVITRPGFRITTRLLPRPLTELIREFHTPSLLTDAILRFSQAHGQDPMVMLDLAFDALATLVEIRILVPHDSPDTQSPEPNFGAGQEFAGFEIEMLVRSLEDTEVYRARQADGTLVALKITRADRQAIFNMFEREAKALDRLQGMDSPQLLKHAIEQGRAFIAMEWCDGVSIAIAAQRARAARNKRQLHTVVTKLLEAYGRLHANGILHGDIHTGNCLVRDNGRIVILDFGNARLLDHVNPAVDPLRTGIPQFYDPQMASSLSDGQIPPAADPVSEQYAISVMAYLLLTGLHPIETSAVQSELLRNIVEHPPLPFTARGIAAWPAVEAIINRGLAKQPEERYSTVAEMAHAFAATDWKSKKPRRWPATSETILHAKIEETRNLQPSVELPLHRAWFALRAALTLDNAELLAAADVLVGQAEPHWQAHAVAARIARARSDIVTERQAIEKFLSAAGLLTDKSGILAAILAAADIFNGNNFRNIDVTPLANWALHNLEQIQTAAHSHKTVDDPIESLWLMATLTLIKCGVAAIPAGFAARLETFDKTQKGHVWLWSLAHDVLAQPHFKTRALLAKKPKDPAARVFALLRIHQLTGEMSWARDARRLIAKYSKAHSFEKHLGLLMIELAAPHNAVLPPFLQPSAYAV
;
A
#
# COMPACT_ATOMS: atom_id res chain seq x y z
N MET A 1 -12.33 19.66 40.31
CA MET A 1 -13.73 19.66 39.85
C MET A 1 -13.72 18.97 38.50
N ASP A 2 -13.74 17.64 38.57
CA ASP A 2 -13.75 16.74 37.43
C ASP A 2 -15.18 16.59 36.93
N THR A 3 -15.42 16.88 35.66
CA THR A 3 -16.64 16.49 34.97
C THR A 3 -16.28 16.07 33.54
N LYS A 4 -15.88 14.80 33.38
CA LYS A 4 -16.08 14.08 32.11
C LYS A 4 -17.58 13.81 31.98
N PRO A 5 -18.23 14.09 30.84
CA PRO A 5 -19.54 13.55 30.57
C PRO A 5 -19.36 12.08 30.19
N VAL A 6 -19.45 11.20 31.18
CA VAL A 6 -19.62 9.76 30.95
C VAL A 6 -21.06 9.57 30.49
N VAL A 7 -21.22 9.24 29.21
CA VAL A 7 -22.42 8.54 28.74
C VAL A 7 -22.51 7.29 29.61
N THR A 8 -23.60 7.16 30.37
CA THR A 8 -23.87 6.06 31.28
C THR A 8 -23.71 4.71 30.58
N GLN A 9 -22.53 4.12 30.66
CA GLN A 9 -22.35 2.68 30.57
C GLN A 9 -23.01 2.13 31.83
N GLU A 10 -24.04 1.29 31.68
CA GLU A 10 -24.38 0.36 32.75
C GLU A 10 -23.08 -0.38 33.09
N SER A 11 -22.55 -0.18 34.30
CA SER A 11 -21.33 -0.86 34.72
C SER A 11 -21.70 -2.31 35.00
N PHE A 12 -21.57 -3.17 33.99
CA PHE A 12 -21.81 -4.59 34.15
C PHE A 12 -20.66 -5.21 34.95
N ASP A 13 -21.01 -5.99 35.96
CA ASP A 13 -20.04 -6.71 36.79
C ASP A 13 -19.69 -8.03 36.09
N PHE A 14 -18.46 -8.10 35.56
CA PHE A 14 -17.92 -9.29 34.90
C PHE A 14 -17.88 -10.54 35.79
N THR A 15 -17.98 -10.38 37.11
CA THR A 15 -17.93 -11.49 38.07
C THR A 15 -19.29 -12.11 38.36
N THR A 16 -20.38 -11.36 38.18
CA THR A 16 -21.74 -11.81 38.55
C THR A 16 -22.74 -11.80 37.40
N SER A 17 -22.43 -11.11 36.30
CA SER A 17 -23.35 -10.99 35.16
C SER A 17 -23.28 -12.21 34.25
N LEU A 18 -24.43 -12.76 33.88
CA LEU A 18 -24.54 -13.73 32.81
C LEU A 18 -24.44 -13.01 31.47
N PHE A 19 -23.56 -13.48 30.61
CA PHE A 19 -23.38 -12.98 29.25
C PHE A 19 -23.91 -13.99 28.23
N VAL A 20 -24.41 -13.48 27.12
CA VAL A 20 -24.90 -14.28 26.00
C VAL A 20 -24.41 -13.68 24.69
N LEU A 21 -24.09 -14.54 23.74
CA LEU A 21 -23.88 -14.20 22.33
C LEU A 21 -25.27 -14.13 21.67
N PRO A 22 -25.75 -12.94 21.28
CA PRO A 22 -27.07 -12.80 20.69
C PRO A 22 -27.25 -13.66 19.43
N PRO A 23 -28.46 -14.16 19.15
CA PRO A 23 -28.71 -15.04 18.01
C PRO A 23 -28.50 -14.37 16.65
N ASP A 24 -28.44 -13.03 16.59
CA ASP A 24 -28.09 -12.28 15.38
C ASP A 24 -26.59 -12.09 15.17
N ALA A 25 -25.76 -12.35 16.19
CA ALA A 25 -24.32 -12.38 16.01
C ALA A 25 -23.93 -13.60 15.17
N LYS A 26 -23.28 -13.34 14.04
CA LYS A 26 -22.80 -14.37 13.11
C LYS A 26 -21.32 -14.63 13.35
N LEU A 27 -21.01 -15.88 13.64
CA LEU A 27 -19.65 -16.41 13.77
C LEU A 27 -19.39 -17.35 12.59
N LEU A 28 -18.56 -16.93 11.64
CA LEU A 28 -18.34 -17.62 10.36
C LEU A 28 -16.84 -17.90 10.17
N PRO A 29 -16.42 -19.10 9.75
CA PRO A 29 -15.03 -19.32 9.37
C PRO A 29 -14.68 -18.47 8.14
N VAL A 30 -13.43 -18.01 8.05
CA VAL A 30 -13.00 -17.14 6.95
C VAL A 30 -13.19 -17.80 5.59
N SER A 31 -13.03 -19.12 5.52
CA SER A 31 -13.25 -19.95 4.33
C SER A 31 -14.69 -19.89 3.78
N GLU A 32 -15.68 -19.63 4.64
CA GLU A 32 -17.09 -19.48 4.24
C GLU A 32 -17.46 -18.06 3.81
N LEU A 33 -16.57 -17.09 4.00
CA LEU A 33 -16.80 -15.72 3.56
C LEU A 33 -16.77 -15.64 2.03
N SER A 34 -17.54 -14.70 1.47
CA SER A 34 -17.45 -14.43 0.03
C SER A 34 -15.99 -14.09 -0.36
N PRO A 35 -15.52 -14.47 -1.56
CA PRO A 35 -14.15 -14.16 -2.01
C PRO A 35 -13.78 -12.68 -1.92
N ARG A 36 -14.79 -11.79 -2.01
CA ARG A 36 -14.64 -10.35 -1.84
C ARG A 36 -14.37 -9.91 -0.40
N LEU A 37 -14.94 -10.60 0.58
CA LEU A 37 -14.70 -10.36 2.00
C LEU A 37 -13.35 -10.97 2.42
N GLN A 38 -13.01 -12.17 1.93
CA GLN A 38 -11.69 -12.77 2.14
C GLN A 38 -10.58 -11.84 1.64
N ALA A 39 -10.71 -11.33 0.41
CA ALA A 39 -9.78 -10.38 -0.19
C ALA A 39 -9.65 -9.04 0.59
N LYS A 40 -10.67 -8.65 1.36
CA LYS A 40 -10.64 -7.44 2.21
C LYS A 40 -9.96 -7.67 3.56
N ILE A 41 -9.91 -8.90 4.03
CA ILE A 41 -9.33 -9.25 5.33
C ILE A 41 -7.84 -9.56 5.17
N GLY A 42 -7.40 -9.99 3.98
CA GLY A 42 -6.00 -10.27 3.65
C GLY A 42 -5.73 -11.77 3.49
N TYR A 43 -4.46 -12.18 3.57
CA TYR A 43 -4.12 -13.59 3.79
C TYR A 43 -4.38 -13.92 5.26
N VAL A 44 -5.18 -14.95 5.49
CA VAL A 44 -5.65 -15.32 6.82
C VAL A 44 -5.52 -16.83 6.94
N ASP A 45 -5.00 -17.35 8.05
CA ASP A 45 -4.95 -18.79 8.28
C ASP A 45 -6.36 -19.39 8.18
N ASP A 46 -6.49 -20.56 7.55
CA ASP A 46 -7.77 -21.27 7.35
C ASP A 46 -8.49 -21.59 8.67
N ASP A 47 -7.78 -21.53 9.80
CA ASP A 47 -8.30 -21.75 11.16
C ASP A 47 -8.93 -20.49 11.81
N GLN A 48 -9.00 -19.34 11.14
CA GLN A 48 -9.57 -18.11 11.72
C GLN A 48 -11.05 -17.90 11.38
N PHE A 49 -11.75 -17.22 12.29
CA PHE A 49 -13.18 -16.93 12.20
C PHE A 49 -13.43 -15.42 12.14
N VAL A 50 -14.61 -15.06 11.68
CA VAL A 50 -15.13 -13.70 11.69
C VAL A 50 -16.39 -13.65 12.54
N ILE A 51 -16.44 -12.66 13.43
CA ILE A 51 -17.63 -12.31 14.18
C ILE A 51 -18.20 -10.98 13.68
N THR A 52 -19.50 -10.96 13.42
CA THR A 52 -20.22 -9.75 13.00
C THR A 52 -21.63 -9.78 13.56
N ARG A 53 -22.19 -8.61 13.83
CA ARG A 53 -23.54 -8.48 14.35
C ARG A 53 -24.34 -7.52 13.45
N PRO A 54 -25.10 -8.04 12.47
CA PRO A 54 -25.90 -7.23 11.56
C PRO A 54 -26.91 -6.38 12.33
N GLY A 55 -27.16 -5.15 11.88
CA GLY A 55 -28.11 -4.24 12.52
C GLY A 55 -27.51 -3.39 13.64
N PHE A 56 -26.22 -3.51 13.92
CA PHE A 56 -25.50 -2.64 14.86
C PHE A 56 -24.34 -1.95 14.13
N ARG A 57 -23.87 -0.81 14.64
CA ARG A 57 -22.71 -0.09 14.09
C ARG A 57 -21.37 -0.75 14.49
N ILE A 58 -21.33 -2.07 14.51
CA ILE A 58 -20.20 -2.86 14.99
C ILE A 58 -19.33 -3.29 13.80
N THR A 59 -18.03 -3.02 13.90
CA THR A 59 -17.05 -3.52 12.93
C THR A 59 -16.89 -5.03 13.05
N THR A 60 -17.08 -5.74 11.94
CA THR A 60 -16.71 -7.15 11.78
C THR A 60 -15.27 -7.40 12.27
N ARG A 61 -15.09 -8.37 13.19
CA ARG A 61 -13.77 -8.71 13.75
C ARG A 61 -13.35 -10.10 13.35
N LEU A 62 -12.04 -10.28 13.21
CA LEU A 62 -11.42 -11.59 13.07
C LEU A 62 -11.09 -12.15 14.46
N LEU A 63 -11.27 -13.45 14.61
CA LEU A 63 -11.04 -14.18 15.86
C LEU A 63 -10.15 -15.39 15.57
N PRO A 64 -9.12 -15.64 16.39
CA PRO A 64 -8.40 -16.90 16.34
C PRO A 64 -9.32 -18.04 16.84
N ARG A 65 -9.00 -19.26 16.42
CA ARG A 65 -9.81 -20.45 16.76
C ARG A 65 -10.04 -20.66 18.26
N PRO A 66 -9.04 -20.54 19.15
CA PRO A 66 -9.26 -20.76 20.59
C PRO A 66 -10.27 -19.77 21.17
N LEU A 67 -10.18 -18.50 20.79
CA LEU A 67 -11.12 -17.47 21.23
C LEU A 67 -12.52 -17.70 20.65
N THR A 68 -12.61 -18.18 19.41
CA THR A 68 -13.88 -18.55 18.76
C THR A 68 -14.59 -19.67 19.51
N GLU A 69 -13.86 -20.72 19.86
CA GLU A 69 -14.38 -21.86 20.62
C GLU A 69 -14.80 -21.44 22.03
N LEU A 70 -14.04 -20.56 22.69
CA LEU A 70 -14.45 -19.95 23.96
C LEU A 70 -15.72 -19.10 23.82
N ILE A 71 -15.85 -18.29 22.76
CA ILE A 71 -17.05 -17.47 22.52
C ILE A 71 -18.29 -18.35 22.30
N ARG A 72 -18.12 -19.57 21.76
CA ARG A 72 -19.26 -20.49 21.57
C ARG A 72 -19.90 -20.91 22.88
N GLU A 73 -19.19 -20.87 24.01
CA GLU A 73 -19.75 -21.15 25.34
C GLU A 73 -20.85 -20.15 25.74
N PHE A 74 -20.91 -18.99 25.10
CA PHE A 74 -21.92 -17.96 25.34
C PHE A 74 -23.17 -18.07 24.44
N HIS A 75 -23.34 -19.12 23.62
CA HIS A 75 -24.63 -19.35 22.93
C HIS A 75 -25.77 -19.56 23.92
N THR A 76 -25.44 -20.04 25.12
CA THR A 76 -26.32 -20.05 26.29
C THR A 76 -25.80 -19.05 27.32
N PRO A 77 -26.69 -18.32 28.01
CA PRO A 77 -26.30 -17.39 29.08
C PRO A 77 -25.32 -18.03 30.06
N SER A 78 -24.14 -17.44 30.22
CA SER A 78 -23.04 -18.00 31.02
C SER A 78 -22.27 -16.92 31.76
N LEU A 79 -21.80 -17.23 32.97
CA LEU A 79 -20.78 -16.42 33.62
C LEU A 79 -19.47 -16.52 32.82
N LEU A 80 -18.70 -15.45 32.80
CA LEU A 80 -17.41 -15.41 32.13
C LEU A 80 -16.46 -16.47 32.70
N THR A 81 -16.44 -16.62 34.03
CA THR A 81 -15.66 -17.63 34.75
C THR A 81 -16.08 -19.05 34.40
N ASP A 82 -17.38 -19.31 34.28
CA ASP A 82 -17.89 -20.66 33.98
C ASP A 82 -17.58 -21.07 32.54
N ALA A 83 -17.70 -20.13 31.59
CA ALA A 83 -17.31 -20.36 30.21
C ALA A 83 -15.81 -20.69 30.10
N ILE A 84 -14.96 -19.96 30.82
CA ILE A 84 -13.52 -20.23 30.86
C ILE A 84 -13.22 -21.59 31.50
N LEU A 85 -13.88 -21.94 32.60
CA LEU A 85 -13.69 -23.24 33.25
C LEU A 85 -14.05 -24.40 32.30
N ARG A 86 -15.20 -24.31 31.62
CA ARG A 86 -15.63 -25.33 30.65
C ARG A 86 -14.67 -25.42 29.47
N PHE A 87 -14.27 -24.28 28.91
CA PHE A 87 -13.32 -24.23 27.80
C PHE A 87 -11.96 -24.82 28.19
N SER A 88 -11.42 -24.43 29.34
CA SER A 88 -10.14 -24.92 29.86
C SER A 88 -10.16 -26.41 30.15
N GLN A 89 -11.27 -26.94 30.69
CA GLN A 89 -11.46 -28.38 30.89
C GLN A 89 -11.49 -29.14 29.57
N ALA A 90 -12.18 -28.63 28.55
CA ALA A 90 -12.29 -29.26 27.24
C ALA A 90 -10.95 -29.30 26.47
N HIS A 91 -10.07 -28.32 26.69
CA HIS A 91 -8.81 -28.16 25.96
C HIS A 91 -7.55 -28.47 26.79
N GLY A 92 -7.72 -28.94 28.04
CA GLY A 92 -6.60 -29.28 28.93
C GLY A 92 -5.70 -28.08 29.29
N GLN A 93 -6.29 -26.88 29.40
CA GLN A 93 -5.57 -25.63 29.71
C GLN A 93 -5.79 -25.22 31.17
N ASP A 94 -4.88 -24.41 31.72
CA ASP A 94 -5.05 -23.82 33.04
C ASP A 94 -6.11 -22.69 33.01
N PRO A 95 -7.18 -22.74 33.84
CA PRO A 95 -8.23 -21.74 33.84
C PRO A 95 -7.78 -20.32 34.18
N MET A 96 -6.81 -20.14 35.07
CA MET A 96 -6.31 -18.83 35.47
C MET A 96 -5.50 -18.20 34.33
N VAL A 97 -4.64 -18.99 33.70
CA VAL A 97 -3.88 -18.54 32.52
C VAL A 97 -4.81 -18.20 31.37
N MET A 98 -5.85 -19.00 31.13
CA MET A 98 -6.82 -18.75 30.08
C MET A 98 -7.65 -17.48 30.33
N LEU A 99 -8.05 -17.24 31.58
CA LEU A 99 -8.74 -16.01 31.97
C LEU A 99 -7.89 -14.79 31.67
N ASP A 100 -6.63 -14.76 32.11
CA ASP A 100 -5.72 -13.64 31.86
C ASP A 100 -5.50 -13.38 30.36
N LEU A 101 -5.40 -14.43 29.55
CA LEU A 101 -5.19 -14.32 28.10
C LEU A 101 -6.45 -13.87 27.33
N ALA A 102 -7.63 -14.27 27.79
CA ALA A 102 -8.89 -14.02 27.08
C ALA A 102 -9.66 -12.80 27.59
N PHE A 103 -9.36 -12.31 28.80
CA PHE A 103 -10.15 -11.27 29.45
C PHE A 103 -10.26 -10.00 28.61
N ASP A 104 -9.15 -9.45 28.13
CA ASP A 104 -9.15 -8.24 27.31
C ASP A 104 -9.98 -8.43 26.02
N ALA A 105 -9.90 -9.61 25.41
CA ALA A 105 -10.65 -9.94 24.21
C ALA A 105 -12.16 -10.02 24.50
N LEU A 106 -12.56 -10.69 25.59
CA LEU A 106 -13.96 -10.79 26.00
C LEU A 106 -14.52 -9.44 26.45
N ALA A 107 -13.76 -8.67 27.22
CA ALA A 107 -14.10 -7.32 27.64
C ALA A 107 -14.32 -6.41 26.43
N THR A 108 -13.44 -6.50 25.42
CA THR A 108 -13.61 -5.79 24.14
C THR A 108 -14.90 -6.20 23.44
N LEU A 109 -15.26 -7.49 23.41
CA LEU A 109 -16.50 -7.97 22.78
C LEU A 109 -17.76 -7.47 23.51
N VAL A 110 -17.68 -7.31 24.84
CA VAL A 110 -18.73 -6.68 25.64
C VAL A 110 -18.82 -5.19 25.34
N GLU A 111 -17.68 -4.50 25.29
CA GLU A 111 -17.62 -3.07 24.99
C GLU A 111 -18.24 -2.74 23.62
N ILE A 112 -17.98 -3.58 22.61
CA ILE A 112 -18.55 -3.43 21.27
C ILE A 112 -19.92 -4.10 21.11
N ARG A 113 -20.57 -4.55 22.18
CA ARG A 113 -21.93 -5.15 22.18
C ARG A 113 -22.10 -6.37 21.27
N ILE A 114 -21.03 -7.14 21.06
CA ILE A 114 -21.10 -8.47 20.42
C ILE A 114 -21.49 -9.51 21.46
N LEU A 115 -20.88 -9.44 22.64
CA LEU A 115 -21.29 -10.20 23.81
C LEU A 115 -22.11 -9.25 24.71
N VAL A 116 -23.28 -9.68 25.18
CA VAL A 116 -24.17 -8.78 25.94
C VAL A 116 -24.65 -9.46 27.22
N PRO A 117 -24.95 -8.70 28.29
CA PRO A 117 -25.62 -9.25 29.46
C PRO A 117 -26.94 -9.90 29.05
N HIS A 118 -27.27 -11.05 29.63
CA HIS A 118 -28.46 -11.83 29.27
C HIS A 118 -29.76 -11.03 29.44
N ASP A 119 -29.84 -10.20 30.47
CA ASP A 119 -31.03 -9.40 30.75
C ASP A 119 -31.05 -8.06 29.98
N SER A 120 -30.05 -7.81 29.12
CA SER A 120 -29.98 -6.60 28.30
C SER A 120 -31.01 -6.63 27.17
N PRO A 121 -31.63 -5.49 26.81
CA PRO A 121 -32.45 -5.37 25.60
C PRO A 121 -31.67 -5.71 24.31
N ASP A 122 -30.32 -5.69 24.37
CA ASP A 122 -29.47 -6.08 23.26
C ASP A 122 -29.44 -7.58 23.00
N THR A 123 -30.14 -8.41 23.77
CA THR A 123 -30.29 -9.83 23.44
C THR A 123 -31.20 -10.09 22.26
N GLN A 124 -32.04 -9.12 21.90
CA GLN A 124 -32.98 -9.21 20.79
C GLN A 124 -32.47 -8.42 19.57
N SER A 125 -32.76 -8.93 18.37
CA SER A 125 -32.53 -8.17 17.15
C SER A 125 -33.49 -6.99 17.08
N PRO A 126 -33.05 -5.79 16.64
CA PRO A 126 -33.94 -4.65 16.52
C PRO A 126 -35.03 -4.93 15.46
N GLU A 127 -36.27 -5.14 15.89
CA GLU A 127 -37.41 -5.26 14.97
C GLU A 127 -37.71 -3.92 14.29
N PRO A 128 -38.17 -3.91 13.03
CA PRO A 128 -38.53 -2.67 12.34
C PRO A 128 -39.68 -1.95 13.04
N ASN A 129 -39.60 -0.64 13.25
CA ASN A 129 -40.71 0.12 13.85
C ASN A 129 -41.91 0.26 12.92
N PHE A 130 -41.66 0.26 11.61
CA PHE A 130 -42.68 0.42 10.58
C PHE A 130 -42.66 -0.72 9.57
N GLY A 131 -43.86 -1.17 9.18
CA GLY A 131 -44.11 -2.15 8.13
C GLY A 131 -44.59 -1.51 6.82
N ALA A 132 -44.61 -2.30 5.74
CA ALA A 132 -45.11 -1.84 4.44
C ALA A 132 -46.61 -1.45 4.52
N GLY A 133 -46.97 -0.34 3.86
CA GLY A 133 -48.31 0.24 3.84
C GLY A 133 -48.65 1.11 5.06
N GLN A 134 -47.78 1.20 6.06
CA GLN A 134 -47.96 2.15 7.16
C GLN A 134 -47.54 3.56 6.75
N GLU A 135 -48.15 4.59 7.35
CA GLU A 135 -47.77 5.98 7.12
C GLU A 135 -46.94 6.54 8.27
N PHE A 136 -45.92 7.34 7.94
CA PHE A 136 -45.15 8.13 8.90
C PHE A 136 -44.85 9.52 8.32
N ALA A 137 -45.15 10.58 9.07
CA ALA A 137 -44.90 11.98 8.69
C ALA A 137 -45.45 12.41 7.31
N GLY A 138 -46.51 11.74 6.83
CA GLY A 138 -47.12 11.96 5.51
C GLY A 138 -46.48 11.16 4.36
N PHE A 139 -45.63 10.18 4.68
CA PHE A 139 -45.02 9.27 3.72
C PHE A 139 -45.53 7.83 3.97
N GLU A 140 -45.95 7.15 2.92
CA GLU A 140 -46.33 5.73 2.98
C GLU A 140 -45.07 4.85 2.88
N ILE A 141 -44.82 4.02 3.88
CA ILE A 141 -43.68 3.10 3.92
C ILE A 141 -43.89 1.99 2.90
N GLU A 142 -42.95 1.84 1.96
CA GLU A 142 -43.00 0.76 0.98
C GLU A 142 -42.17 -0.45 1.45
N MET A 143 -40.94 -0.20 1.90
CA MET A 143 -40.07 -1.26 2.41
C MET A 143 -38.96 -0.72 3.30
N LEU A 144 -38.55 -1.54 4.27
CA LEU A 144 -37.32 -1.31 5.02
C LEU A 144 -36.10 -1.55 4.13
N VAL A 145 -35.20 -0.57 4.08
CA VAL A 145 -33.93 -0.65 3.34
C VAL A 145 -32.78 -1.02 4.25
N ARG A 146 -32.75 -0.42 5.45
CA ARG A 146 -31.73 -0.71 6.47
C ARG A 146 -32.29 -0.48 7.85
N SER A 147 -31.96 -1.36 8.78
CA SER A 147 -32.22 -1.19 10.21
C SER A 147 -30.88 -1.24 10.95
N LEU A 148 -30.59 -0.20 11.72
CA LEU A 148 -29.48 -0.10 12.67
C LEU A 148 -30.05 0.11 14.09
N GLU A 149 -29.24 -0.10 15.12
CA GLU A 149 -29.61 0.04 16.54
C GLU A 149 -30.22 1.41 16.89
N ASP A 150 -29.82 2.45 16.17
CA ASP A 150 -30.15 3.85 16.43
C ASP A 150 -31.07 4.45 15.35
N THR A 151 -31.03 3.90 14.14
CA THR A 151 -31.63 4.50 12.95
C THR A 151 -32.20 3.45 12.00
N GLU A 152 -33.32 3.76 11.37
CA GLU A 152 -33.90 2.98 10.28
C GLU A 152 -33.94 3.82 9.00
N VAL A 153 -33.78 3.16 7.86
CA VAL A 153 -33.92 3.75 6.53
C VAL A 153 -34.97 2.96 5.78
N TYR A 154 -35.97 3.65 5.28
CA TYR A 154 -37.07 3.11 4.50
C TYR A 154 -37.06 3.69 3.10
N ARG A 155 -37.53 2.90 2.13
CA ARG A 155 -38.08 3.45 0.90
C ARG A 155 -39.56 3.73 1.18
N ALA A 156 -39.99 4.96 0.91
CA ALA A 156 -41.34 5.41 1.14
C ALA A 156 -41.86 6.19 -0.06
N ARG A 157 -43.15 6.52 -0.06
CA ARG A 157 -43.84 7.21 -1.15
C ARG A 157 -44.54 8.46 -0.64
N GLN A 158 -44.45 9.54 -1.41
CA GLN A 158 -45.24 10.75 -1.20
C GLN A 158 -46.67 10.58 -1.74
N ALA A 159 -47.58 11.46 -1.34
CA ALA A 159 -48.97 11.45 -1.80
C ALA A 159 -49.11 11.55 -3.34
N ASP A 160 -48.13 12.14 -4.03
CA ASP A 160 -48.09 12.25 -5.50
C ASP A 160 -47.48 11.02 -6.21
N GLY A 161 -47.04 10.02 -5.45
CA GLY A 161 -46.41 8.80 -5.96
C GLY A 161 -44.88 8.84 -6.03
N THR A 162 -44.24 9.97 -5.72
CA THR A 162 -42.78 10.10 -5.77
C THR A 162 -42.10 9.25 -4.70
N LEU A 163 -41.05 8.51 -5.07
CA LEU A 163 -40.26 7.71 -4.15
C LEU A 163 -39.28 8.56 -3.34
N VAL A 164 -39.18 8.28 -2.05
CA VAL A 164 -38.26 8.95 -1.12
C VAL A 164 -37.48 7.96 -0.28
N ALA A 165 -36.27 8.35 0.11
CA ALA A 165 -35.56 7.68 1.19
C ALA A 165 -35.91 8.38 2.51
N LEU A 166 -36.43 7.61 3.47
CA LEU A 166 -36.87 8.12 4.76
C LEU A 166 -36.00 7.51 5.87
N LYS A 167 -35.14 8.34 6.45
CA LYS A 167 -34.28 7.99 7.58
C LYS A 167 -34.98 8.41 8.86
N ILE A 168 -35.15 7.51 9.84
CA ILE A 168 -35.92 7.73 11.08
C ILE A 168 -35.12 7.25 12.28
N THR A 169 -35.13 7.98 13.40
CA THR A 169 -34.52 7.52 14.64
C THR A 169 -35.36 6.45 15.35
N ARG A 170 -34.69 5.47 15.97
CA ARG A 170 -35.37 4.44 16.78
C ARG A 170 -35.78 4.93 18.16
N ALA A 171 -35.02 5.84 18.76
CA ALA A 171 -35.22 6.35 20.12
C ALA A 171 -34.94 7.86 20.24
N ASP A 172 -35.48 8.45 21.29
CA ASP A 172 -35.23 9.83 21.74
C ASP A 172 -33.87 9.90 22.45
N ARG A 173 -32.79 9.98 21.67
CA ARG A 173 -31.44 10.26 22.20
C ARG A 173 -30.91 11.54 21.56
N GLN A 174 -30.65 12.55 22.40
CA GLN A 174 -30.18 13.88 21.98
C GLN A 174 -28.98 13.84 21.01
N ALA A 175 -28.05 12.89 21.19
CA ALA A 175 -26.88 12.73 20.31
C ALA A 175 -27.27 12.35 18.86
N ILE A 176 -28.35 11.58 18.68
CA ILE A 176 -28.87 11.18 17.37
C ILE A 176 -29.56 12.36 16.68
N PHE A 177 -30.26 13.23 17.43
CA PHE A 177 -30.84 14.45 16.87
C PHE A 177 -29.77 15.37 16.29
N ASN A 178 -28.65 15.55 16.99
CA ASN A 178 -27.54 16.34 16.46
C ASN A 178 -26.93 15.73 15.18
N MET A 179 -26.97 14.40 15.00
CA MET A 179 -26.56 13.73 13.76
C MET A 179 -27.51 14.07 12.60
N PHE A 180 -28.82 14.00 12.85
CA PHE A 180 -29.84 14.29 11.84
C PHE A 180 -29.83 15.77 11.43
N GLU A 181 -29.69 16.68 12.38
CA GLU A 181 -29.58 18.12 12.11
C GLU A 181 -28.35 18.45 11.25
N ARG A 182 -27.21 17.79 11.48
CA ARG A 182 -26.00 17.96 10.67
C ARG A 182 -26.20 17.44 9.25
N GLU A 183 -26.78 16.25 9.11
CA GLU A 183 -27.09 15.66 7.81
C GLU A 183 -28.07 16.54 7.02
N ALA A 184 -29.13 17.04 7.66
CA ALA A 184 -30.08 17.95 7.03
C ALA A 184 -29.39 19.25 6.57
N LYS A 185 -28.57 19.88 7.40
CA LYS A 185 -27.81 21.09 7.03
C LYS A 185 -26.84 20.86 5.87
N ALA A 186 -26.16 19.71 5.86
CA ALA A 186 -25.27 19.36 4.76
C ALA A 186 -26.04 19.17 3.45
N LEU A 187 -27.15 18.42 3.47
CA LEU A 187 -27.99 18.20 2.29
C LEU A 187 -28.66 19.49 1.79
N ASP A 188 -29.11 20.36 2.70
CA ASP A 188 -29.71 21.67 2.38
C ASP A 188 -28.69 22.59 1.68
N ARG A 189 -27.43 22.59 2.14
CA ARG A 189 -26.35 23.35 1.49
C ARG A 189 -25.99 22.80 0.10
N LEU A 190 -26.03 21.48 -0.06
CA LEU A 190 -25.67 20.83 -1.33
C LEU A 190 -26.78 20.90 -2.38
N GLN A 191 -28.05 21.02 -1.98
CA GLN A 191 -29.21 21.14 -2.89
C GLN A 191 -29.21 20.08 -4.00
N GLY A 192 -28.84 18.84 -3.67
CA GLY A 192 -28.76 17.75 -4.63
C GLY A 192 -27.54 17.80 -5.55
N MET A 193 -26.48 18.55 -5.22
CA MET A 193 -25.18 18.51 -5.89
C MET A 193 -24.35 17.34 -5.38
N ASP A 194 -24.17 16.32 -6.22
CA ASP A 194 -23.54 15.03 -5.90
C ASP A 194 -24.04 14.36 -4.60
N SER A 195 -25.22 14.76 -4.12
CA SER A 195 -25.92 14.24 -2.94
C SER A 195 -27.40 14.02 -3.28
N PRO A 196 -28.16 13.30 -2.44
CA PRO A 196 -29.62 13.37 -2.47
C PRO A 196 -30.11 14.79 -2.23
N GLN A 197 -31.25 15.16 -2.83
CA GLN A 197 -31.95 16.38 -2.46
C GLN A 197 -32.67 16.22 -1.13
N LEU A 198 -32.49 17.16 -0.19
CA LEU A 198 -33.30 17.23 1.02
C LEU A 198 -34.74 17.62 0.66
N LEU A 199 -35.72 16.87 1.16
CA LEU A 199 -37.13 17.18 0.96
C LEU A 199 -37.75 17.76 2.22
N LYS A 200 -37.55 17.09 3.37
CA LYS A 200 -38.10 17.48 4.66
C LYS A 200 -37.27 16.88 5.79
N HIS A 201 -37.14 17.60 6.90
CA HIS A 201 -36.66 17.04 8.16
C HIS A 201 -37.48 17.67 9.30
N ALA A 202 -37.81 16.89 10.32
CA ALA A 202 -38.53 17.35 11.51
C ALA A 202 -38.47 16.26 12.60
N ILE A 203 -39.08 16.55 13.75
CA ILE A 203 -39.41 15.57 14.78
C ILE A 203 -40.90 15.26 14.66
N GLU A 204 -41.24 13.99 14.47
CA GLU A 204 -42.61 13.47 14.38
C GLU A 204 -42.74 12.29 15.34
N GLN A 205 -43.78 12.27 16.18
CA GLN A 205 -44.00 11.20 17.17
C GLN A 205 -42.76 10.93 18.07
N GLY A 206 -42.03 11.99 18.45
CA GLY A 206 -40.83 11.89 19.30
C GLY A 206 -39.60 11.33 18.58
N ARG A 207 -39.65 11.16 17.26
CA ARG A 207 -38.55 10.63 16.43
C ARG A 207 -38.13 11.67 15.41
N ALA A 208 -36.83 11.89 15.28
CA ALA A 208 -36.34 12.73 14.19
C ALA A 208 -36.37 11.93 12.88
N PHE A 209 -36.68 12.61 11.80
CA PHE A 209 -36.61 12.02 10.48
C PHE A 209 -36.01 12.98 9.46
N ILE A 210 -35.42 12.40 8.41
CA ILE A 210 -35.01 13.08 7.20
C ILE A 210 -35.62 12.34 6.02
N ALA A 211 -36.46 13.04 5.27
CA ALA A 211 -36.93 12.63 3.96
C ALA A 211 -36.05 13.29 2.89
N MET A 212 -35.46 12.46 2.03
CA MET A 212 -34.58 12.88 0.94
C MET A 212 -34.92 12.13 -0.35
N GLU A 213 -34.41 12.63 -1.48
CA GLU A 213 -34.54 12.00 -2.79
C GLU A 213 -34.14 10.52 -2.72
N TRP A 214 -35.03 9.63 -3.20
CA TRP A 214 -34.64 8.25 -3.45
C TRP A 214 -33.66 8.20 -4.62
N CYS A 215 -32.43 7.78 -4.36
CA CYS A 215 -31.39 7.74 -5.37
C CYS A 215 -31.25 6.35 -5.99
N ASP A 216 -31.71 6.22 -7.23
CA ASP A 216 -31.45 5.04 -8.05
C ASP A 216 -29.97 4.96 -8.47
N GLY A 217 -29.46 3.74 -8.62
CA GLY A 217 -28.09 3.49 -9.05
C GLY A 217 -27.51 2.22 -8.43
N VAL A 218 -26.22 2.00 -8.67
CA VAL A 218 -25.46 0.88 -8.09
C VAL A 218 -24.34 1.41 -7.20
N SER A 219 -24.00 0.68 -6.13
CA SER A 219 -22.82 1.04 -5.31
C SER A 219 -21.58 1.21 -6.19
N ILE A 220 -20.78 2.24 -5.90
CA ILE A 220 -19.53 2.50 -6.63
C ILE A 220 -18.57 1.31 -6.60
N ALA A 221 -18.57 0.52 -5.52
CA ALA A 221 -17.78 -0.69 -5.47
C ALA A 221 -18.25 -1.76 -6.45
N ILE A 222 -19.58 -1.89 -6.66
CA ILE A 222 -20.14 -2.83 -7.65
C ILE A 222 -19.81 -2.34 -9.07
N ALA A 223 -19.96 -1.04 -9.34
CA ALA A 223 -19.61 -0.46 -10.63
C ALA A 223 -18.12 -0.70 -10.97
N ALA A 224 -17.24 -0.45 -10.01
CA ALA A 224 -15.80 -0.69 -10.17
C ALA A 224 -15.48 -2.19 -10.29
N GLN A 225 -16.14 -3.06 -9.53
CA GLN A 225 -15.98 -4.52 -9.64
C GLN A 225 -16.35 -5.01 -11.05
N ARG A 226 -17.49 -4.57 -11.60
CA ARG A 226 -17.90 -4.91 -12.96
C ARG A 226 -16.89 -4.41 -13.99
N ALA A 227 -16.38 -3.20 -13.83
CA ALA A 227 -15.36 -2.63 -14.71
C ALA A 227 -14.03 -3.40 -14.64
N ARG A 228 -13.58 -3.82 -13.45
CA ARG A 228 -12.39 -4.69 -13.28
C ARG A 228 -12.59 -6.05 -13.94
N ALA A 229 -13.72 -6.70 -13.72
CA ALA A 229 -14.05 -8.00 -14.32
C ALA A 229 -14.05 -7.93 -15.86
N ALA A 230 -14.58 -6.85 -16.43
CA ALA A 230 -14.55 -6.57 -17.86
C ALA A 230 -13.18 -6.05 -18.38
N ARG A 231 -12.18 -5.91 -17.50
CA ARG A 231 -10.86 -5.28 -17.80
C ARG A 231 -10.99 -3.89 -18.44
N ASN A 232 -12.05 -3.15 -18.10
CA ASN A 232 -12.39 -1.86 -18.68
C ASN A 232 -11.69 -0.71 -17.93
N LYS A 233 -10.42 -0.48 -18.29
CA LYS A 233 -9.60 0.59 -17.70
C LYS A 233 -10.24 1.97 -17.82
N ARG A 234 -10.91 2.25 -18.94
CA ARG A 234 -11.58 3.54 -19.20
C ARG A 234 -12.66 3.80 -18.17
N GLN A 235 -13.49 2.79 -17.93
CA GLN A 235 -14.60 2.91 -16.98
C GLN A 235 -14.09 3.07 -15.55
N LEU A 236 -13.04 2.33 -15.17
CA LEU A 236 -12.38 2.52 -13.86
C LEU A 236 -11.83 3.93 -13.68
N HIS A 237 -11.08 4.42 -14.66
CA HIS A 237 -10.56 5.79 -14.65
C HIS A 237 -11.69 6.82 -14.59
N THR A 238 -12.76 6.63 -15.36
CA THR A 238 -13.92 7.53 -15.36
C THR A 238 -14.64 7.56 -14.01
N VAL A 239 -14.87 6.39 -13.40
CA VAL A 239 -15.53 6.29 -12.08
C VAL A 239 -14.70 6.99 -11.01
N VAL A 240 -13.39 6.76 -10.98
CA VAL A 240 -12.50 7.40 -10.00
C VAL A 240 -12.36 8.90 -10.26
N THR A 241 -12.29 9.33 -11.52
CA THR A 241 -12.28 10.77 -11.85
C THR A 241 -13.52 11.45 -11.28
N LYS A 242 -14.71 10.91 -11.56
CA LYS A 242 -15.97 11.49 -11.08
C LYS A 242 -16.12 11.44 -9.55
N LEU A 243 -15.55 10.42 -8.91
CA LEU A 243 -15.48 10.33 -7.46
C LEU A 243 -14.65 11.49 -6.87
N LEU A 244 -13.45 11.70 -7.39
CA LEU A 244 -12.56 12.77 -6.94
C LEU A 244 -13.19 14.15 -7.21
N GLU A 245 -13.83 14.33 -8.36
CA GLU A 245 -14.56 15.55 -8.68
C GLU A 245 -15.74 15.81 -7.73
N ALA A 246 -16.51 14.79 -7.36
CA ALA A 246 -17.63 14.91 -6.43
C ALA A 246 -17.16 15.35 -5.03
N TYR A 247 -16.12 14.71 -4.49
CA TYR A 247 -15.52 15.15 -3.22
C TYR A 247 -14.83 16.52 -3.32
N GLY A 248 -14.22 16.84 -4.46
CA GLY A 248 -13.67 18.17 -4.71
C GLY A 248 -14.74 19.26 -4.65
N ARG A 249 -15.92 19.02 -5.23
CA ARG A 249 -17.07 19.94 -5.13
C ARG A 249 -17.67 19.98 -3.74
N LEU A 250 -17.71 18.85 -3.02
CA LEU A 250 -18.14 18.79 -1.63
C LEU A 250 -17.27 19.69 -0.74
N HIS A 251 -15.94 19.54 -0.83
CA HIS A 251 -14.97 20.35 -0.08
C HIS A 251 -15.04 21.83 -0.46
N ALA A 252 -15.24 22.14 -1.74
CA ALA A 252 -15.43 23.52 -2.21
C ALA A 252 -16.69 24.20 -1.63
N ASN A 253 -17.68 23.41 -1.21
CA ASN A 253 -18.85 23.89 -0.49
C ASN A 253 -18.64 23.93 1.04
N GLY A 254 -17.40 23.78 1.51
CA GLY A 254 -17.09 23.88 2.93
C GLY A 254 -17.61 22.70 3.76
N ILE A 255 -17.82 21.54 3.13
CA ILE A 255 -18.32 20.33 3.82
C ILE A 255 -17.25 19.26 3.81
N LEU A 256 -16.96 18.69 4.98
CA LEU A 256 -16.27 17.41 5.12
C LEU A 256 -17.30 16.31 5.31
N HIS A 257 -17.12 15.17 4.66
CA HIS A 257 -18.06 14.05 4.76
C HIS A 257 -17.95 13.29 6.09
N GLY A 258 -16.73 13.09 6.59
CA GLY A 258 -16.45 12.39 7.85
C GLY A 258 -16.59 10.87 7.84
N ASP A 259 -17.32 10.26 6.89
CA ASP A 259 -17.44 8.79 6.78
C ASP A 259 -17.16 8.25 5.37
N ILE A 260 -15.89 8.28 4.97
CA ILE A 260 -15.46 7.92 3.62
C ILE A 260 -15.35 6.40 3.47
N HIS A 261 -16.25 5.81 2.68
CA HIS A 261 -16.10 4.43 2.20
C HIS A 261 -17.00 4.14 0.99
N THR A 262 -16.72 3.04 0.30
CA THR A 262 -17.44 2.63 -0.92
C THR A 262 -18.94 2.35 -0.77
N GLY A 263 -19.45 2.30 0.46
CA GLY A 263 -20.86 2.07 0.77
C GLY A 263 -21.69 3.35 0.76
N ASN A 264 -21.04 4.50 0.89
CA ASN A 264 -21.65 5.83 0.92
C ASN A 264 -21.59 6.52 -0.47
N CYS A 265 -21.45 5.74 -1.54
CA CYS A 265 -21.37 6.27 -2.90
C CYS A 265 -22.13 5.37 -3.88
N LEU A 266 -23.04 5.97 -4.64
CA LEU A 266 -23.75 5.35 -5.76
C LEU A 266 -23.27 5.90 -7.10
N VAL A 267 -23.42 5.09 -8.14
CA VAL A 267 -23.22 5.44 -9.54
C VAL A 267 -24.56 5.33 -10.22
N ARG A 268 -25.08 6.45 -10.72
CA ARG A 268 -26.31 6.51 -11.53
C ARG A 268 -26.06 6.00 -12.95
N ASP A 269 -27.13 5.73 -13.69
CA ASP A 269 -27.04 5.26 -15.08
C ASP A 269 -26.36 6.27 -16.02
N ASN A 270 -26.52 7.57 -15.75
CA ASN A 270 -25.77 8.64 -16.44
C ASN A 270 -24.29 8.73 -16.00
N GLY A 271 -23.86 7.84 -15.12
CA GLY A 271 -22.52 7.75 -14.56
C GLY A 271 -22.19 8.82 -13.53
N ARG A 272 -23.14 9.63 -13.05
CA ARG A 272 -22.92 10.59 -11.95
C ARG A 272 -22.72 9.85 -10.63
N ILE A 273 -21.83 10.38 -9.79
CA ILE A 273 -21.62 9.90 -8.42
C ILE A 273 -22.60 10.63 -7.49
N VAL A 274 -23.26 9.88 -6.63
CA VAL A 274 -24.07 10.41 -5.53
C VAL A 274 -23.49 9.90 -4.22
N ILE A 275 -23.04 10.84 -3.39
CA ILE A 275 -22.50 10.62 -2.04
C ILE A 275 -23.68 10.60 -1.07
N LEU A 276 -23.71 9.59 -0.19
CA LEU A 276 -24.81 9.31 0.74
C LEU A 276 -24.32 9.42 2.20
N ASP A 277 -25.26 9.60 3.12
CA ASP A 277 -25.05 9.55 4.58
C ASP A 277 -24.11 10.64 5.13
N PHE A 278 -24.66 11.83 5.36
CA PHE A 278 -23.94 12.97 5.91
C PHE A 278 -24.04 13.05 7.45
N GLY A 279 -24.37 11.95 8.14
CA GLY A 279 -24.50 11.94 9.60
C GLY A 279 -23.21 12.32 10.34
N ASN A 280 -22.05 12.06 9.73
CA ASN A 280 -20.74 12.44 10.27
C ASN A 280 -20.16 13.70 9.64
N ALA A 281 -20.93 14.40 8.81
CA ALA A 281 -20.45 15.57 8.10
C ALA A 281 -20.16 16.74 9.05
N ARG A 282 -19.23 17.60 8.61
CA ARG A 282 -18.84 18.83 9.30
C ARG A 282 -18.88 20.00 8.32
N LEU A 283 -19.48 21.10 8.74
CA LEU A 283 -19.50 22.37 8.00
C LEU A 283 -18.35 23.24 8.51
N LEU A 284 -17.39 23.56 7.64
CA LEU A 284 -16.13 24.22 7.99
C LEU A 284 -16.30 25.67 8.48
N ASP A 285 -17.41 26.33 8.16
CA ASP A 285 -17.78 27.66 8.64
C ASP A 285 -18.57 27.64 9.95
N HIS A 286 -18.96 26.46 10.45
CA HIS A 286 -19.74 26.27 11.66
C HIS A 286 -19.13 25.18 12.55
N VAL A 287 -17.82 25.26 12.80
CA VAL A 287 -17.12 24.35 13.71
C VAL A 287 -17.52 24.68 15.16
N ASN A 288 -18.14 23.73 15.84
CA ASN A 288 -18.46 23.83 17.26
C ASN A 288 -17.86 22.62 17.99
N PRO A 289 -16.69 22.77 18.64
CA PRO A 289 -16.02 21.66 19.32
C PRO A 289 -16.85 20.98 20.42
N ALA A 290 -17.87 21.65 20.96
CA ALA A 290 -18.76 21.09 21.98
C ALA A 290 -19.87 20.19 21.40
N VAL A 291 -20.16 20.29 20.10
CA VAL A 291 -21.28 19.62 19.42
C VAL A 291 -20.82 18.76 18.25
N ASP A 292 -19.68 19.09 17.64
CA ASP A 292 -19.09 18.30 16.57
C ASP A 292 -18.66 16.94 17.10
N PRO A 293 -18.97 15.85 16.38
CA PRO A 293 -18.58 14.52 16.81
C PRO A 293 -17.05 14.45 16.87
N LEU A 294 -16.51 13.66 17.80
CA LEU A 294 -15.12 13.25 17.69
C LEU A 294 -14.85 12.66 16.31
N ARG A 295 -13.62 12.78 15.84
CA ARG A 295 -13.24 12.21 14.56
C ARG A 295 -13.42 10.68 14.63
N THR A 296 -14.34 10.14 13.84
CA THR A 296 -14.69 8.71 13.78
C THR A 296 -14.65 8.21 12.33
N GLY A 297 -14.82 6.91 12.13
CA GLY A 297 -14.92 6.32 10.80
C GLY A 297 -14.53 4.84 10.80
N ILE A 298 -14.42 4.26 9.61
CA ILE A 298 -13.93 2.89 9.45
C ILE A 298 -12.40 2.89 9.58
N PRO A 299 -11.78 2.11 10.48
CA PRO A 299 -10.34 2.14 10.72
C PRO A 299 -9.45 1.99 9.49
N GLN A 300 -9.92 1.23 8.48
CA GLN A 300 -9.22 1.02 7.21
C GLN A 300 -9.05 2.31 6.39
N PHE A 301 -9.84 3.35 6.66
CA PHE A 301 -9.79 4.63 5.95
C PHE A 301 -9.14 5.75 6.78
N TYR A 302 -8.62 5.44 7.98
CA TYR A 302 -7.94 6.43 8.79
C TYR A 302 -6.68 6.95 8.09
N ASP A 303 -6.44 8.24 8.26
CA ASP A 303 -5.19 8.84 7.83
C ASP A 303 -4.08 8.59 8.87
N PRO A 304 -2.80 8.74 8.50
CA PRO A 304 -1.66 8.53 9.40
C PRO A 304 -1.71 9.36 10.68
N GLN A 305 -2.23 10.60 10.65
CA GLN A 305 -2.33 11.43 11.84
C GLN A 305 -3.36 10.87 12.83
N MET A 306 -4.55 10.50 12.34
CA MET A 306 -5.57 9.85 13.16
C MET A 306 -5.05 8.53 13.73
N ALA A 307 -4.39 7.71 12.89
CA ALA A 307 -3.86 6.44 13.32
C ALA A 307 -2.80 6.58 14.42
N SER A 308 -1.86 7.52 14.27
CA SER A 308 -0.84 7.82 15.28
C SER A 308 -1.47 8.27 16.59
N SER A 309 -2.39 9.25 16.56
CA SER A 309 -3.02 9.75 17.79
C SER A 309 -3.79 8.64 18.53
N LEU A 310 -4.51 7.78 17.80
CA LEU A 310 -5.23 6.66 18.41
C LEU A 310 -4.28 5.61 19.00
N SER A 311 -3.17 5.31 18.33
CA SER A 311 -2.13 4.42 18.84
C SER A 311 -1.50 4.94 20.13
N ASP A 312 -1.34 6.27 20.26
CA ASP A 312 -0.75 6.93 21.42
C ASP A 312 -1.77 7.22 22.55
N GLY A 313 -3.03 6.81 22.38
CA GLY A 313 -4.11 7.11 23.33
C GLY A 313 -4.47 8.61 23.41
N GLN A 314 -4.11 9.38 22.39
CA GLN A 314 -4.36 10.82 22.30
C GLN A 314 -5.66 11.12 21.55
N ILE A 315 -6.23 12.30 21.82
CA ILE A 315 -7.38 12.81 21.06
C ILE A 315 -6.90 13.17 19.64
N PRO A 316 -7.48 12.56 18.58
CA PRO A 316 -7.09 12.88 17.21
C PRO A 316 -7.31 14.35 16.86
N PRO A 317 -6.48 14.93 15.98
CA PRO A 317 -6.72 16.27 15.48
C PRO A 317 -8.07 16.34 14.73
N ALA A 318 -8.64 17.55 14.68
CA ALA A 318 -9.84 17.79 13.89
C ALA A 318 -9.59 17.42 12.42
N ALA A 319 -10.59 16.81 11.77
CA ALA A 319 -10.49 16.52 10.35
C ALA A 319 -10.46 17.82 9.54
N ASP A 320 -9.64 17.83 8.50
CA ASP A 320 -9.55 18.87 7.48
C ASP A 320 -9.66 18.25 6.06
N PRO A 321 -9.76 19.05 4.99
CA PRO A 321 -9.84 18.52 3.62
C PRO A 321 -8.65 17.64 3.21
N VAL A 322 -7.46 17.87 3.75
CA VAL A 322 -6.22 17.14 3.40
C VAL A 322 -6.17 15.77 4.08
N SER A 323 -6.71 15.66 5.29
CA SER A 323 -6.91 14.41 6.01
C SER A 323 -7.98 13.55 5.33
N GLU A 324 -9.09 14.16 4.89
CA GLU A 324 -10.15 13.44 4.15
C GLU A 324 -9.67 13.02 2.75
N GLN A 325 -8.77 13.79 2.11
CA GLN A 325 -8.12 13.42 0.85
C GLN A 325 -7.39 12.06 0.95
N TYR A 326 -6.78 11.74 2.09
CA TYR A 326 -6.14 10.43 2.27
C TYR A 326 -7.17 9.30 2.18
N ALA A 327 -8.28 9.41 2.91
CA ALA A 327 -9.35 8.42 2.90
C ALA A 327 -10.00 8.28 1.50
N ILE A 328 -10.18 9.39 0.79
CA ILE A 328 -10.66 9.40 -0.60
C ILE A 328 -9.65 8.69 -1.52
N SER A 329 -8.35 8.88 -1.29
CA SER A 329 -7.28 8.22 -2.04
C SER A 329 -7.22 6.72 -1.77
N VAL A 330 -7.45 6.29 -0.53
CA VAL A 330 -7.62 4.87 -0.16
C VAL A 330 -8.80 4.28 -0.93
N MET A 331 -9.94 4.98 -0.95
CA MET A 331 -11.11 4.54 -1.72
C MET A 331 -10.82 4.48 -3.23
N ALA A 332 -10.15 5.48 -3.80
CA ALA A 332 -9.77 5.48 -5.20
C ALA A 332 -8.85 4.30 -5.55
N TYR A 333 -7.85 4.00 -4.71
CA TYR A 333 -7.01 2.82 -4.84
C TYR A 333 -7.85 1.53 -4.83
N LEU A 334 -8.73 1.37 -3.84
CA LEU A 334 -9.63 0.22 -3.70
C LEU A 334 -10.54 0.03 -4.93
N LEU A 335 -11.02 1.10 -5.55
CA LEU A 335 -11.83 1.01 -6.75
C LEU A 335 -11.00 0.57 -7.96
N LEU A 336 -9.73 0.98 -8.05
CA LEU A 336 -8.85 0.59 -9.15
C LEU A 336 -8.37 -0.85 -9.02
N THR A 337 -8.00 -1.29 -7.82
CA THR A 337 -7.34 -2.58 -7.59
C THR A 337 -8.27 -3.65 -7.03
N GLY A 338 -9.31 -3.25 -6.29
CA GLY A 338 -10.15 -4.14 -5.50
C GLY A 338 -9.57 -4.48 -4.12
N LEU A 339 -8.34 -4.05 -3.81
CA LEU A 339 -7.59 -4.38 -2.60
C LEU A 339 -7.08 -3.11 -1.91
N HIS A 340 -6.81 -3.18 -0.62
CA HIS A 340 -6.36 -2.03 0.17
C HIS A 340 -4.92 -1.60 -0.20
N PRO A 341 -4.55 -0.31 -0.14
CA PRO A 341 -3.20 0.16 -0.49
C PRO A 341 -2.10 -0.40 0.42
N ILE A 342 -2.41 -0.80 1.64
CA ILE A 342 -1.46 -1.47 2.56
C ILE A 342 -2.02 -2.83 2.96
N GLU A 343 -1.17 -3.69 3.54
CA GLU A 343 -1.67 -4.90 4.20
C GLU A 343 -2.47 -4.52 5.45
N THR A 344 -3.73 -4.92 5.45
CA THR A 344 -4.66 -4.70 6.56
C THR A 344 -4.50 -5.81 7.58
N SER A 345 -4.59 -5.46 8.86
CA SER A 345 -4.72 -6.44 9.95
C SER A 345 -6.11 -6.33 10.56
N ALA A 346 -6.61 -7.46 11.07
CA ALA A 346 -7.80 -7.47 11.91
C ALA A 346 -7.51 -6.99 13.34
N VAL A 347 -6.25 -7.05 13.78
CA VAL A 347 -5.80 -6.47 15.03
C VAL A 347 -5.68 -4.97 14.83
N GLN A 348 -6.49 -4.19 15.55
CA GLN A 348 -6.59 -2.75 15.33
C GLN A 348 -5.26 -2.04 15.53
N SER A 349 -4.49 -2.38 16.57
CA SER A 349 -3.18 -1.77 16.82
C SER A 349 -2.19 -2.00 15.68
N GLU A 350 -2.20 -3.20 15.07
CA GLU A 350 -1.38 -3.50 13.89
C GLU A 350 -1.86 -2.75 12.66
N LEU A 351 -3.16 -2.63 12.45
CA LEU A 351 -3.72 -1.83 11.36
C LEU A 351 -3.29 -0.36 11.48
N LEU A 352 -3.43 0.23 12.67
CA LEU A 352 -3.01 1.61 12.93
C LEU A 352 -1.51 1.78 12.67
N ARG A 353 -0.67 0.85 13.16
CA ARG A 353 0.76 0.82 12.88
C ARG A 353 1.04 0.76 11.37
N ASN A 354 0.36 -0.13 10.64
CA ASN A 354 0.56 -0.27 9.20
C ASN A 354 0.16 0.99 8.42
N ILE A 355 -0.89 1.70 8.87
CA ILE A 355 -1.29 2.99 8.28
C ILE A 355 -0.18 4.03 8.46
N VAL A 356 0.52 4.03 9.59
CA VAL A 356 1.61 4.98 9.86
C VAL A 356 2.89 4.60 9.10
N GLU A 357 3.31 3.34 9.19
CA GLU A 357 4.66 2.91 8.79
C GLU A 357 4.78 2.48 7.32
N HIS A 358 3.77 1.81 6.76
CA HIS A 358 3.93 1.14 5.48
C HIS A 358 3.52 2.01 4.29
N PRO A 359 4.35 2.13 3.23
CA PRO A 359 3.97 2.83 2.02
C PRO A 359 2.86 2.08 1.26
N PRO A 360 2.09 2.78 0.39
CA PRO A 360 1.13 2.11 -0.47
C PRO A 360 1.81 1.13 -1.43
N LEU A 361 1.25 -0.07 -1.53
CA LEU A 361 1.69 -1.12 -2.42
C LEU A 361 1.41 -0.75 -3.88
N PRO A 362 2.31 -1.08 -4.83
CA PRO A 362 2.06 -0.86 -6.24
C PRO A 362 0.92 -1.74 -6.76
N PHE A 363 0.28 -1.34 -7.86
CA PHE A 363 -0.83 -2.10 -8.45
C PHE A 363 -0.43 -3.53 -8.83
N THR A 364 0.84 -3.73 -9.22
CA THR A 364 1.39 -5.04 -9.57
C THR A 364 1.41 -6.00 -8.38
N ALA A 365 1.65 -5.51 -7.16
CA ALA A 365 1.56 -6.32 -5.94
C ALA A 365 0.12 -6.73 -5.62
N ARG A 366 -0.87 -6.06 -6.22
CA ARG A 366 -2.30 -6.39 -6.12
C ARG A 366 -2.83 -7.15 -7.35
N GLY A 367 -1.93 -7.71 -8.18
CA GLY A 367 -2.30 -8.50 -9.36
C GLY A 367 -2.87 -7.69 -10.52
N ILE A 368 -2.70 -6.36 -10.51
CA ILE A 368 -3.16 -5.45 -11.55
C ILE A 368 -1.97 -4.93 -12.34
N ALA A 369 -2.10 -4.84 -13.66
CA ALA A 369 -1.05 -4.26 -14.49
C ALA A 369 -0.71 -2.83 -14.04
N ALA A 370 0.57 -2.45 -14.09
CA ALA A 370 1.03 -1.12 -13.70
C ALA A 370 0.39 0.01 -14.50
N TRP A 371 -0.03 1.08 -13.82
CA TRP A 371 -0.53 2.33 -14.39
C TRP A 371 0.28 3.49 -13.80
N PRO A 372 1.54 3.69 -14.22
CA PRO A 372 2.50 4.53 -13.48
C PRO A 372 2.01 5.96 -13.21
N ALA A 373 1.36 6.59 -14.20
CA ALA A 373 0.83 7.95 -14.03
C ALA A 373 -0.34 8.01 -13.04
N VAL A 374 -1.20 6.98 -13.03
CA VAL A 374 -2.33 6.89 -12.09
C VAL A 374 -1.84 6.53 -10.69
N GLU A 375 -0.93 5.57 -10.58
CA GLU A 375 -0.29 5.18 -9.31
C GLU A 375 0.44 6.36 -8.67
N ALA A 376 1.18 7.16 -9.43
CA ALA A 376 1.87 8.34 -8.90
C ALA A 376 0.91 9.35 -8.27
N ILE A 377 -0.25 9.58 -8.88
CA ILE A 377 -1.25 10.51 -8.36
C ILE A 377 -1.92 9.98 -7.11
N ILE A 378 -2.32 8.70 -7.13
CA ILE A 378 -2.93 8.05 -5.96
C ILE A 378 -1.93 8.00 -4.79
N ASN A 379 -0.67 7.66 -5.07
CA ASN A 379 0.38 7.60 -4.04
C ASN A 379 0.67 8.98 -3.42
N ARG A 380 0.60 10.07 -4.21
CA ARG A 380 0.71 11.42 -3.66
C ARG A 380 -0.46 11.75 -2.73
N GLY A 381 -1.69 11.36 -3.07
CA GLY A 381 -2.84 11.49 -2.16
C GLY A 381 -2.74 10.60 -0.91
N LEU A 382 -1.98 9.49 -0.99
CA LEU A 382 -1.67 8.57 0.11
C LEU A 382 -0.35 8.90 0.85
N ALA A 383 0.25 10.07 0.60
CA ALA A 383 1.48 10.46 1.28
C ALA A 383 1.27 10.53 2.79
N LYS A 384 2.28 10.10 3.55
CA LYS A 384 2.16 10.01 5.01
C LYS A 384 2.06 11.39 5.64
N GLN A 385 2.91 12.30 5.18
CA GLN A 385 2.89 13.71 5.57
C GLN A 385 1.81 14.46 4.78
N PRO A 386 0.88 15.19 5.43
CA PRO A 386 -0.17 15.95 4.74
C PRO A 386 0.37 16.96 3.72
N GLU A 387 1.49 17.60 4.01
CA GLU A 387 2.13 18.62 3.15
C GLU A 387 2.66 18.05 1.82
N GLU A 388 2.89 16.74 1.73
CA GLU A 388 3.30 16.07 0.49
C GLU A 388 2.11 15.77 -0.44
N ARG A 389 0.88 15.88 0.08
CA ARG A 389 -0.36 15.60 -0.65
C ARG A 389 -0.72 16.73 -1.61
N TYR A 390 -1.87 16.64 -2.28
CA TYR A 390 -2.38 17.75 -3.07
C TYR A 390 -3.00 18.79 -2.15
N SER A 391 -2.89 20.08 -2.51
CA SER A 391 -3.47 21.15 -1.69
C SER A 391 -4.99 21.04 -1.60
N THR A 392 -5.64 20.50 -2.64
CA THR A 392 -7.08 20.22 -2.65
C THR A 392 -7.42 18.93 -3.38
N VAL A 393 -8.56 18.32 -3.05
CA VAL A 393 -9.10 17.17 -3.81
C VAL A 393 -9.43 17.56 -5.25
N ALA A 394 -9.84 18.81 -5.50
CA ALA A 394 -10.08 19.32 -6.85
C ALA A 394 -8.80 19.33 -7.72
N GLU A 395 -7.65 19.71 -7.14
CA GLU A 395 -6.35 19.62 -7.80
C GLU A 395 -5.99 18.17 -8.12
N MET A 396 -6.18 17.26 -7.15
CA MET A 396 -5.98 15.83 -7.37
C MET A 396 -6.89 15.29 -8.48
N ALA A 397 -8.17 15.69 -8.50
CA ALA A 397 -9.14 15.30 -9.53
C ALA A 397 -8.69 15.77 -10.92
N HIS A 398 -8.24 17.02 -11.04
CA HIS A 398 -7.72 17.57 -12.29
C HIS A 398 -6.48 16.80 -12.78
N ALA A 399 -5.51 16.56 -11.88
CA ALA A 399 -4.33 15.77 -12.19
C ALA A 399 -4.73 14.35 -12.64
N PHE A 400 -5.65 13.70 -11.93
CA PHE A 400 -6.11 12.35 -12.24
C PHE A 400 -6.82 12.28 -13.59
N ALA A 401 -7.71 13.23 -13.89
CA ALA A 401 -8.43 13.34 -15.15
C ALA A 401 -7.48 13.51 -16.35
N ALA A 402 -6.40 14.27 -16.16
CA ALA A 402 -5.38 14.53 -17.18
C ALA A 402 -4.42 13.36 -17.43
N THR A 403 -4.46 12.29 -16.61
CA THR A 403 -3.56 11.16 -16.80
C THR A 403 -3.82 10.40 -18.08
N ASP A 404 -2.72 9.94 -18.70
CA ASP A 404 -2.79 8.92 -19.75
C ASP A 404 -3.09 7.56 -19.11
N TRP A 405 -4.36 7.34 -18.76
CA TRP A 405 -4.87 6.07 -18.21
C TRP A 405 -4.88 4.96 -19.25
N LYS A 406 -4.89 5.35 -20.54
CA LYS A 406 -4.52 4.44 -21.60
C LYS A 406 -3.07 4.17 -21.32
N SER A 407 -2.79 3.09 -20.58
CA SER A 407 -1.44 2.55 -20.60
C SER A 407 -1.10 2.53 -22.08
N LYS A 408 -0.09 3.30 -22.52
CA LYS A 408 0.70 2.83 -23.64
C LYS A 408 0.95 1.40 -23.22
N LYS A 409 0.32 0.44 -23.93
CA LYS A 409 0.64 -0.98 -23.74
C LYS A 409 2.15 -0.95 -23.55
N PRO A 410 2.75 -1.55 -22.49
CA PRO A 410 4.21 -1.73 -22.52
C PRO A 410 4.48 -2.23 -23.92
N ARG A 411 5.14 -1.38 -24.73
CA ARG A 411 4.89 -1.33 -26.19
C ARG A 411 5.06 -2.77 -26.63
N ARG A 412 3.95 -3.46 -26.96
CA ARG A 412 4.03 -4.89 -27.25
C ARG A 412 5.10 -4.94 -28.31
N TRP A 413 6.16 -5.68 -27.99
CA TRP A 413 7.36 -5.67 -28.78
C TRP A 413 6.89 -5.79 -30.23
N PRO A 414 7.26 -4.87 -31.15
CA PRO A 414 6.87 -5.03 -32.54
C PRO A 414 7.16 -6.49 -32.91
N ALA A 415 6.24 -7.21 -33.58
CA ALA A 415 6.43 -8.63 -33.86
C ALA A 415 7.82 -8.91 -34.46
N THR A 416 8.34 -7.97 -35.26
CA THR A 416 9.72 -7.98 -35.78
C THR A 416 10.81 -8.00 -34.72
N SER A 417 10.62 -7.32 -33.59
CA SER A 417 11.60 -7.28 -32.51
C SER A 417 11.35 -8.30 -31.40
N GLU A 418 10.20 -8.96 -31.36
CA GLU A 418 10.00 -10.27 -30.73
C GLU A 418 10.70 -11.37 -31.54
N THR A 419 10.65 -11.31 -32.88
CA THR A 419 11.44 -12.17 -33.77
C THR A 419 12.94 -11.92 -33.66
N ILE A 420 13.39 -10.65 -33.62
CA ILE A 420 14.80 -10.32 -33.38
C ILE A 420 15.22 -10.79 -31.98
N LEU A 421 14.35 -10.65 -30.97
CA LEU A 421 14.61 -11.12 -29.61
C LEU A 421 14.74 -12.65 -29.57
N HIS A 422 13.79 -13.40 -30.14
CA HIS A 422 13.85 -14.86 -30.26
C HIS A 422 15.08 -15.33 -31.04
N ALA A 423 15.40 -14.69 -32.16
CA ALA A 423 16.60 -14.99 -32.93
C ALA A 423 17.88 -14.75 -32.11
N LYS A 424 17.89 -13.70 -31.26
CA LYS A 424 19.05 -13.37 -30.41
C LYS A 424 19.16 -14.26 -29.17
N ILE A 425 18.03 -14.70 -28.61
CA ILE A 425 17.97 -15.74 -27.56
C ILE A 425 18.60 -17.03 -28.09
N GLU A 426 18.21 -17.44 -29.30
CA GLU A 426 18.71 -18.68 -29.91
C GLU A 426 20.18 -18.58 -30.35
N GLU A 427 20.63 -17.40 -30.78
CA GLU A 427 22.05 -17.13 -31.03
C GLU A 427 22.89 -17.19 -29.73
N THR A 428 22.32 -16.74 -28.61
CA THR A 428 22.97 -16.79 -27.28
C THR A 428 23.07 -18.22 -26.76
N ARG A 429 22.02 -19.03 -27.00
CA ARG A 429 21.98 -20.47 -26.69
C ARG A 429 23.06 -21.28 -27.40
N ASN A 430 23.44 -20.84 -28.60
CA ASN A 430 24.40 -21.53 -29.48
C ASN A 430 25.85 -21.00 -29.37
N LEU A 431 26.14 -20.14 -28.38
CA LEU A 431 27.51 -19.68 -28.13
C LEU A 431 28.35 -20.82 -27.56
N GLN A 432 29.41 -21.21 -28.28
CA GLN A 432 30.41 -22.10 -27.71
C GLN A 432 31.21 -21.38 -26.62
N PRO A 433 31.55 -22.07 -25.51
CA PRO A 433 32.32 -21.51 -24.43
C PRO A 433 33.72 -21.13 -24.94
N SER A 434 34.03 -19.83 -24.94
CA SER A 434 35.39 -19.32 -25.14
C SER A 434 35.90 -18.74 -23.83
N VAL A 435 37.20 -18.94 -23.56
CA VAL A 435 37.93 -18.69 -22.30
C VAL A 435 37.85 -17.24 -21.77
N GLU A 436 37.36 -16.28 -22.57
CA GLU A 436 37.21 -14.87 -22.17
C GLU A 436 35.75 -14.40 -22.26
N LEU A 437 34.94 -14.71 -21.25
CA LEU A 437 33.56 -14.21 -21.14
C LEU A 437 33.47 -13.17 -20.02
N PRO A 438 33.30 -11.85 -20.31
CA PRO A 438 33.34 -10.85 -19.25
C PRO A 438 31.99 -10.73 -18.51
N LEU A 439 32.05 -10.65 -17.18
CA LEU A 439 30.96 -10.60 -16.18
C LEU A 439 29.71 -9.76 -16.52
N HIS A 440 29.90 -8.64 -17.22
CA HIS A 440 28.79 -7.78 -17.68
C HIS A 440 27.72 -8.56 -18.48
N ARG A 441 28.09 -9.62 -19.23
CA ARG A 441 27.15 -10.40 -20.06
C ARG A 441 26.20 -11.26 -19.25
N ALA A 442 26.70 -11.92 -18.20
CA ALA A 442 25.89 -12.70 -17.27
C ALA A 442 24.86 -11.82 -16.54
N TRP A 443 25.30 -10.64 -16.09
CA TRP A 443 24.42 -9.65 -15.49
C TRP A 443 23.38 -9.14 -16.48
N PHE A 444 23.75 -8.86 -17.73
CA PHE A 444 22.80 -8.43 -18.75
C PHE A 444 21.73 -9.50 -19.06
N ALA A 445 22.12 -10.77 -19.15
CA ALA A 445 21.20 -11.88 -19.38
C ALA A 445 20.22 -12.05 -18.21
N LEU A 446 20.72 -11.97 -16.98
CA LEU A 446 19.90 -11.97 -15.76
C LEU A 446 18.91 -10.81 -15.72
N ARG A 447 19.37 -9.58 -15.99
CA ARG A 447 18.54 -8.37 -15.96
C ARG A 447 17.45 -8.40 -17.03
N ALA A 448 17.80 -8.86 -18.23
CA ALA A 448 16.84 -9.12 -19.29
C ALA A 448 15.79 -10.15 -18.87
N ALA A 449 16.22 -11.27 -18.26
CA ALA A 449 15.31 -12.30 -17.76
C ALA A 449 14.35 -11.76 -16.70
N LEU A 450 14.84 -10.98 -15.73
CA LEU A 450 14.03 -10.37 -14.67
C LEU A 450 13.07 -9.29 -15.18
N THR A 451 13.51 -8.49 -16.15
CA THR A 451 12.69 -7.40 -16.72
C THR A 451 11.57 -7.94 -17.61
N LEU A 452 11.80 -9.09 -18.25
CA LEU A 452 10.88 -9.72 -19.19
C LEU A 452 10.09 -10.89 -18.58
N ASP A 453 10.35 -11.24 -17.33
CA ASP A 453 9.78 -12.41 -16.64
C ASP A 453 9.94 -13.70 -17.47
N ASN A 454 11.16 -13.96 -17.96
CA ASN A 454 11.45 -15.04 -18.92
C ASN A 454 12.39 -16.10 -18.33
N ALA A 455 11.87 -17.31 -18.12
CA ALA A 455 12.58 -18.43 -17.49
C ALA A 455 13.70 -19.06 -18.35
N GLU A 456 13.63 -18.96 -19.68
CA GLU A 456 14.64 -19.53 -20.58
C GLU A 456 15.89 -18.63 -20.66
N LEU A 457 15.69 -17.31 -20.73
CA LEU A 457 16.76 -16.32 -20.61
C LEU A 457 17.49 -16.43 -19.27
N LEU A 458 16.75 -16.78 -18.22
CA LEU A 458 17.29 -17.02 -16.89
C LEU A 458 18.19 -18.27 -16.86
N ALA A 459 17.76 -19.36 -17.49
CA ALA A 459 18.57 -20.58 -17.61
C ALA A 459 19.86 -20.35 -18.42
N ALA A 460 19.79 -19.53 -19.48
CA ALA A 460 20.98 -19.14 -20.24
C ALA A 460 21.93 -18.26 -19.41
N ALA A 461 21.41 -17.34 -18.60
CA ALA A 461 22.21 -16.57 -17.66
C ALA A 461 22.93 -17.49 -16.64
N ASP A 462 22.23 -18.49 -16.10
CA ASP A 462 22.79 -19.47 -15.15
C ASP A 462 23.96 -20.28 -15.75
N VAL A 463 23.88 -20.66 -17.03
CA VAL A 463 24.96 -21.37 -17.74
C VAL A 463 26.19 -20.47 -17.93
N LEU A 464 25.98 -19.22 -18.34
CA LEU A 464 27.06 -18.23 -18.49
C LEU A 464 27.76 -17.92 -17.17
N VAL A 465 26.99 -17.95 -16.08
CA VAL A 465 27.44 -17.70 -14.71
C VAL A 465 28.23 -18.87 -14.14
N GLY A 466 27.79 -20.11 -14.38
CA GLY A 466 28.48 -21.32 -13.90
C GLY A 466 29.87 -21.56 -14.51
N GLN A 467 30.23 -20.78 -15.54
CA GLN A 467 31.51 -20.86 -16.24
C GLN A 467 32.47 -19.69 -15.89
N ALA A 468 32.08 -18.80 -14.96
CA ALA A 468 32.91 -17.66 -14.55
C ALA A 468 34.01 -18.07 -13.55
N GLU A 469 35.14 -17.35 -13.57
CA GLU A 469 36.30 -17.54 -12.68
C GLU A 469 35.93 -17.49 -11.17
N PRO A 470 36.68 -18.18 -10.28
CA PRO A 470 36.34 -18.34 -8.85
C PRO A 470 36.09 -17.03 -8.08
N HIS A 471 36.78 -15.95 -8.43
CA HIS A 471 36.64 -14.63 -7.80
C HIS A 471 35.34 -13.89 -8.17
N TRP A 472 34.50 -14.46 -9.05
CA TRP A 472 33.18 -13.93 -9.43
C TRP A 472 32.01 -14.81 -8.95
N GLN A 473 32.28 -15.88 -8.18
CA GLN A 473 31.26 -16.78 -7.64
C GLN A 473 30.28 -16.07 -6.67
N ALA A 474 30.69 -15.00 -5.99
CA ALA A 474 29.78 -14.21 -5.16
C ALA A 474 28.72 -13.51 -6.02
N HIS A 475 29.14 -12.87 -7.12
CA HIS A 475 28.25 -12.17 -8.06
C HIS A 475 27.26 -13.11 -8.77
N ALA A 476 27.73 -14.31 -9.10
CA ALA A 476 26.94 -15.42 -9.60
C ALA A 476 25.81 -15.84 -8.66
N VAL A 477 26.06 -15.81 -7.35
CA VAL A 477 25.08 -16.21 -6.35
C VAL A 477 24.10 -15.07 -6.03
N ALA A 478 24.53 -13.80 -6.09
CA ALA A 478 23.61 -12.65 -6.01
C ALA A 478 22.54 -12.70 -7.11
N ALA A 479 22.90 -13.18 -8.31
CA ALA A 479 21.97 -13.44 -9.40
C ALA A 479 20.94 -14.56 -9.08
N ARG A 480 21.38 -15.63 -8.41
CA ARG A 480 20.51 -16.71 -7.92
C ARG A 480 19.58 -16.25 -6.79
N ILE A 481 20.02 -15.33 -5.95
CA ILE A 481 19.20 -14.73 -4.88
C ILE A 481 18.09 -13.88 -5.50
N ALA A 482 18.39 -13.11 -6.55
CA ALA A 482 17.36 -12.38 -7.31
C ALA A 482 16.28 -13.29 -7.93
N ARG A 483 16.65 -14.52 -8.34
CA ARG A 483 15.73 -15.59 -8.81
C ARG A 483 14.89 -16.20 -7.69
N ALA A 484 15.45 -16.31 -6.49
CA ALA A 484 14.81 -17.00 -5.38
C ALA A 484 13.69 -16.22 -4.70
N ARG A 485 13.40 -15.00 -5.18
CA ARG A 485 12.22 -14.18 -4.82
C ARG A 485 10.86 -14.82 -5.17
N SER A 486 10.84 -16.12 -5.47
CA SER A 486 9.67 -16.98 -5.66
C SER A 486 9.53 -18.01 -4.52
N ASP A 487 10.63 -18.40 -3.86
CA ASP A 487 10.72 -19.46 -2.84
C ASP A 487 11.78 -19.14 -1.75
N ILE A 488 11.32 -19.02 -0.50
CA ILE A 488 12.13 -18.59 0.65
C ILE A 488 13.29 -19.56 0.96
N VAL A 489 13.13 -20.85 0.69
CA VAL A 489 14.15 -21.88 0.98
C VAL A 489 15.31 -21.76 0.01
N THR A 490 15.01 -21.59 -1.28
CA THR A 490 16.03 -21.36 -2.32
C THR A 490 16.78 -20.05 -2.08
N GLU A 491 16.12 -19.02 -1.54
CA GLU A 491 16.70 -17.69 -1.30
C GLU A 491 17.72 -17.73 -0.16
N ARG A 492 17.38 -18.41 0.94
CA ARG A 492 18.29 -18.65 2.06
C ARG A 492 19.53 -19.45 1.64
N GLN A 493 19.36 -20.56 0.92
CA GLN A 493 20.49 -21.36 0.42
C GLN A 493 21.40 -20.58 -0.54
N ALA A 494 20.82 -19.64 -1.29
CA ALA A 494 21.60 -18.78 -2.16
C ALA A 494 22.38 -17.72 -1.33
N ILE A 495 21.80 -17.11 -0.30
CA ILE A 495 22.55 -16.21 0.60
C ILE A 495 23.73 -16.92 1.28
N GLU A 496 23.54 -18.15 1.75
CA GLU A 496 24.62 -18.96 2.35
C GLU A 496 25.75 -19.24 1.35
N LYS A 497 25.41 -19.58 0.09
CA LYS A 497 26.39 -19.76 -0.98
C LYS A 497 27.10 -18.46 -1.36
N PHE A 498 26.41 -17.33 -1.31
CA PHE A 498 27.00 -16.02 -1.57
C PHE A 498 28.07 -15.73 -0.52
N LEU A 499 27.73 -15.89 0.76
CA LEU A 499 28.65 -15.67 1.87
C LEU A 499 29.86 -16.60 1.81
N SER A 500 29.66 -17.87 1.46
CA SER A 500 30.75 -18.83 1.28
C SER A 500 31.69 -18.40 0.14
N ALA A 501 31.16 -17.99 -1.02
CA ALA A 501 31.97 -17.52 -2.13
C ALA A 501 32.66 -16.19 -1.85
N ALA A 502 31.96 -15.26 -1.19
CA ALA A 502 32.49 -13.95 -0.84
C ALA A 502 33.61 -14.04 0.21
N GLY A 503 33.58 -15.06 1.09
CA GLY A 503 34.66 -15.37 2.03
C GLY A 503 35.97 -15.86 1.39
N LEU A 504 35.95 -16.24 0.10
CA LEU A 504 37.15 -16.65 -0.63
C LEU A 504 37.88 -15.47 -1.30
N LEU A 505 37.28 -14.27 -1.30
CA LEU A 505 37.86 -13.08 -1.91
C LEU A 505 38.98 -12.51 -1.04
N THR A 506 40.15 -12.29 -1.64
CA THR A 506 41.34 -11.78 -0.93
C THR A 506 41.74 -10.38 -1.37
N ASP A 507 41.28 -9.91 -2.53
CA ASP A 507 41.60 -8.58 -3.05
C ASP A 507 40.52 -7.54 -2.70
N LYS A 508 40.97 -6.32 -2.37
CA LYS A 508 40.07 -5.22 -1.95
C LYS A 508 39.02 -4.87 -3.01
N SER A 509 39.35 -4.99 -4.30
CA SER A 509 38.45 -4.60 -5.38
C SER A 509 37.31 -5.60 -5.57
N GLY A 510 37.61 -6.89 -5.49
CA GLY A 510 36.64 -8.00 -5.50
C GLY A 510 35.72 -7.95 -4.29
N ILE A 511 36.25 -7.68 -3.11
CA ILE A 511 35.47 -7.53 -1.87
C ILE A 511 34.48 -6.34 -1.99
N LEU A 512 34.94 -5.17 -2.43
CA LEU A 512 34.07 -4.00 -2.63
C LEU A 512 33.01 -4.24 -3.71
N ALA A 513 33.38 -4.92 -4.79
CA ALA A 513 32.42 -5.32 -5.83
C ALA A 513 31.39 -6.31 -5.30
N ALA A 514 31.75 -7.22 -4.40
CA ALA A 514 30.82 -8.16 -3.77
C ALA A 514 29.88 -7.44 -2.78
N ILE A 515 30.37 -6.42 -2.05
CA ILE A 515 29.51 -5.55 -1.21
C ILE A 515 28.47 -4.83 -2.08
N LEU A 516 28.87 -4.27 -3.22
CA LEU A 516 27.95 -3.63 -4.17
C LEU A 516 26.90 -4.62 -4.70
N ALA A 517 27.27 -5.89 -4.94
CA ALA A 517 26.32 -6.92 -5.35
C ALA A 517 25.37 -7.34 -4.21
N ALA A 518 25.84 -7.34 -2.96
CA ALA A 518 25.02 -7.62 -1.79
C ALA A 518 23.90 -6.58 -1.61
N ALA A 519 24.11 -5.34 -2.05
CA ALA A 519 23.09 -4.29 -2.00
C ALA A 519 21.82 -4.59 -2.82
N ASP A 520 21.95 -5.31 -3.94
CA ASP A 520 20.78 -5.74 -4.72
C ASP A 520 19.91 -6.74 -3.93
N ILE A 521 20.52 -7.48 -2.99
CA ILE A 521 19.83 -8.41 -2.08
C ILE A 521 19.09 -7.60 -1.01
N PHE A 522 19.74 -6.62 -0.38
CA PHE A 522 19.12 -5.76 0.64
C PHE A 522 17.91 -4.98 0.10
N ASN A 523 18.00 -4.43 -1.11
CA ASN A 523 16.89 -3.71 -1.76
C ASN A 523 15.68 -4.61 -2.08
N GLY A 524 15.84 -5.94 -2.13
CA GLY A 524 14.76 -6.90 -2.34
C GLY A 524 14.07 -7.39 -1.09
N ASN A 525 14.64 -7.11 0.09
CA ASN A 525 14.34 -7.87 1.31
C ASN A 525 13.16 -7.32 2.12
N ASN A 526 12.64 -6.14 1.76
CA ASN A 526 11.45 -5.55 2.37
C ASN A 526 10.15 -6.35 2.14
N PHE A 527 10.22 -7.50 1.45
CA PHE A 527 9.05 -8.28 1.05
C PHE A 527 8.90 -9.64 1.76
N ARG A 528 9.91 -10.18 2.47
CA ARG A 528 9.89 -11.62 2.87
C ARG A 528 10.50 -12.04 4.22
N ASN A 529 10.91 -11.10 5.08
CA ASN A 529 11.37 -11.43 6.45
C ASN A 529 12.56 -12.42 6.52
N ILE A 530 13.44 -12.44 5.49
CA ILE A 530 14.65 -13.27 5.49
C ILE A 530 15.73 -12.60 6.32
N ASP A 531 16.33 -13.35 7.24
CA ASP A 531 17.46 -12.89 8.04
C ASP A 531 18.69 -12.66 7.16
N VAL A 532 18.91 -11.38 6.81
CA VAL A 532 20.10 -10.91 6.09
C VAL A 532 21.16 -10.34 7.04
N THR A 533 20.98 -10.48 8.35
CA THR A 533 21.96 -10.04 9.35
C THR A 533 23.36 -10.60 9.08
N PRO A 534 23.54 -11.88 8.69
CA PRO A 534 24.87 -12.40 8.33
C PRO A 534 25.50 -11.68 7.14
N LEU A 535 24.69 -11.32 6.14
CA LEU A 535 25.13 -10.59 4.95
C LEU A 535 25.48 -9.13 5.26
N ALA A 536 24.65 -8.46 6.07
CA ALA A 536 24.89 -7.12 6.56
C ALA A 536 26.19 -7.05 7.38
N ASN A 537 26.37 -7.98 8.33
CA ASN A 537 27.58 -8.07 9.16
C ASN A 537 28.83 -8.32 8.32
N TRP A 538 28.77 -9.23 7.35
CA TRP A 538 29.89 -9.47 6.42
C TRP A 538 30.24 -8.21 5.62
N ALA A 539 29.24 -7.50 5.09
CA ALA A 539 29.46 -6.30 4.29
C ALA A 539 30.05 -5.16 5.12
N LEU A 540 29.51 -4.91 6.32
CA LEU A 540 29.99 -3.87 7.23
C LEU A 540 31.42 -4.15 7.71
N HIS A 541 31.71 -5.38 8.14
CA HIS A 541 33.04 -5.78 8.59
C HIS A 541 34.10 -5.55 7.52
N ASN A 542 33.84 -6.01 6.29
CA ASN A 542 34.79 -5.84 5.19
C ASN A 542 34.95 -4.38 4.74
N LEU A 543 33.87 -3.59 4.76
CA LEU A 543 33.93 -2.17 4.45
C LEU A 543 34.81 -1.40 5.45
N GLU A 544 34.73 -1.75 6.74
CA GLU A 544 35.53 -1.15 7.82
C GLU A 544 37.01 -1.56 7.77
N GLN A 545 37.31 -2.84 7.48
CA GLN A 545 38.68 -3.34 7.28
C GLN A 545 39.37 -2.63 6.11
N ILE A 546 38.63 -2.38 5.01
CA ILE A 546 39.17 -1.65 3.86
C ILE A 546 39.35 -0.17 4.19
N GLN A 547 38.46 0.43 4.99
CA GLN A 547 38.58 1.81 5.46
C GLN A 547 39.86 2.04 6.28
N THR A 548 40.16 1.16 7.24
CA THR A 548 41.36 1.25 8.09
C THR A 548 42.64 1.05 7.27
N ALA A 549 42.65 0.11 6.32
CA ALA A 549 43.81 -0.15 5.46
C ALA A 549 44.09 0.93 4.40
N ALA A 550 43.14 1.84 4.12
CA ALA A 550 43.31 2.94 3.16
C ALA A 550 44.04 4.17 3.76
N HIS A 551 44.17 4.26 5.09
CA HIS A 551 44.87 5.37 5.76
C HIS A 551 46.38 5.41 5.50
N SER A 552 46.96 4.38 4.84
CA SER A 552 48.39 4.25 4.59
C SER A 552 48.87 4.69 3.19
N HIS A 553 47.97 4.92 2.21
CA HIS A 553 48.35 5.29 0.84
C HIS A 553 47.93 6.72 0.47
N LYS A 554 48.93 7.59 0.25
CA LYS A 554 48.81 9.03 -0.06
C LYS A 554 48.54 9.38 -1.53
N THR A 555 47.95 8.50 -2.33
CA THR A 555 47.72 8.77 -3.76
C THR A 555 46.23 8.82 -4.07
N VAL A 556 45.78 10.04 -4.35
CA VAL A 556 44.40 10.50 -4.59
C VAL A 556 43.80 9.99 -5.92
N ASP A 557 44.38 8.95 -6.51
CA ASP A 557 43.99 8.35 -7.80
C ASP A 557 43.81 6.82 -7.68
N ASP A 558 43.26 6.34 -6.57
CA ASP A 558 43.04 4.90 -6.38
C ASP A 558 41.62 4.50 -6.82
N PRO A 559 41.45 3.63 -7.84
CA PRO A 559 40.14 3.04 -8.17
C PRO A 559 39.45 2.36 -6.99
N ILE A 560 40.21 1.91 -5.99
CA ILE A 560 39.70 1.36 -4.74
C ILE A 560 38.94 2.43 -3.93
N GLU A 561 39.37 3.69 -3.95
CA GLU A 561 38.69 4.80 -3.24
C GLU A 561 37.29 5.05 -3.83
N SER A 562 37.19 5.10 -5.16
CA SER A 562 35.90 5.27 -5.85
C SER A 562 34.95 4.12 -5.55
N LEU A 563 35.45 2.88 -5.57
CA LEU A 563 34.68 1.67 -5.24
C LEU A 563 34.24 1.68 -3.77
N TRP A 564 35.11 2.10 -2.85
CA TRP A 564 34.79 2.21 -1.43
C TRP A 564 33.68 3.24 -1.21
N LEU A 565 33.81 4.45 -1.77
CA LEU A 565 32.78 5.48 -1.68
C LEU A 565 31.43 5.00 -2.23
N MET A 566 31.42 4.30 -3.36
CA MET A 566 30.20 3.72 -3.92
C MET A 566 29.62 2.62 -3.03
N ALA A 567 30.44 1.70 -2.51
CA ALA A 567 29.99 0.64 -1.62
C ALA A 567 29.36 1.22 -0.35
N THR A 568 30.00 2.21 0.27
CA THR A 568 29.47 2.93 1.44
C THR A 568 28.14 3.60 1.13
N LEU A 569 28.05 4.40 0.06
CA LEU A 569 26.79 5.06 -0.31
C LEU A 569 25.68 4.05 -0.61
N THR A 570 26.02 2.91 -1.21
CA THR A 570 25.03 1.88 -1.54
C THR A 570 24.49 1.21 -0.27
N LEU A 571 25.36 0.87 0.70
CA LEU A 571 24.89 0.32 1.98
C LEU A 571 24.06 1.32 2.79
N ILE A 572 24.40 2.62 2.73
CA ILE A 572 23.57 3.67 3.34
C ILE A 572 22.20 3.73 2.67
N LYS A 573 22.16 3.70 1.32
CA LYS A 573 20.90 3.69 0.56
C LYS A 573 20.01 2.51 0.92
N CYS A 574 20.60 1.35 1.21
CA CYS A 574 19.91 0.14 1.62
C CYS A 574 19.52 0.11 3.11
N GLY A 575 19.84 1.15 3.91
CA GLY A 575 19.58 1.17 5.35
C GLY A 575 20.47 0.23 6.18
N VAL A 576 21.57 -0.28 5.60
CA VAL A 576 22.48 -1.25 6.25
C VAL A 576 23.61 -0.54 7.00
N ALA A 577 24.06 0.62 6.51
CA ALA A 577 25.14 1.39 7.10
C ALA A 577 24.69 2.80 7.47
N ALA A 578 25.14 3.31 8.62
CA ALA A 578 25.15 4.75 8.90
C ALA A 578 26.31 5.43 8.17
N ILE A 579 26.26 6.76 8.03
CA ILE A 579 27.35 7.54 7.42
C ILE A 579 28.62 7.39 8.29
N PRO A 580 29.72 6.81 7.78
CA PRO A 580 30.93 6.65 8.57
C PRO A 580 31.59 7.99 8.94
N ALA A 581 32.23 8.05 10.11
CA ALA A 581 33.02 9.21 10.49
C ALA A 581 34.13 9.49 9.46
N GLY A 582 34.26 10.75 9.03
CA GLY A 582 35.23 11.16 8.01
C GLY A 582 34.82 10.86 6.56
N PHE A 583 33.68 10.20 6.31
CA PHE A 583 33.19 9.92 4.96
C PHE A 583 32.98 11.20 4.13
N ALA A 584 32.33 12.22 4.72
CA ALA A 584 32.10 13.50 4.04
C ALA A 584 33.42 14.17 3.61
N ALA A 585 34.42 14.19 4.50
CA ALA A 585 35.73 14.76 4.21
C ALA A 585 36.47 13.99 3.10
N ARG A 586 36.34 12.65 3.06
CA ARG A 586 36.90 11.83 1.97
C ARG A 586 36.17 12.07 0.65
N LEU A 587 34.85 12.13 0.67
CA LEU A 587 34.04 12.42 -0.52
C LEU A 587 34.36 13.82 -1.08
N GLU A 588 34.53 14.83 -0.23
CA GLU A 588 34.97 16.17 -0.62
C GLU A 588 36.41 16.18 -1.16
N THR A 589 37.32 15.44 -0.52
CA THR A 589 38.70 15.30 -1.00
C THR A 589 38.74 14.63 -2.37
N PHE A 590 37.91 13.61 -2.58
CA PHE A 590 37.72 12.96 -3.86
C PHE A 590 37.05 13.88 -4.89
N ASP A 591 36.10 14.73 -4.49
CA ASP A 591 35.46 15.72 -5.37
C ASP A 591 36.46 16.75 -5.90
N LYS A 592 37.43 17.18 -5.07
CA LYS A 592 38.51 18.11 -5.46
C LYS A 592 39.38 17.57 -6.60
N THR A 593 39.43 16.26 -6.82
CA THR A 593 40.17 15.64 -7.93
C THR A 593 39.52 15.88 -9.29
N GLN A 594 38.22 16.22 -9.31
CA GLN A 594 37.38 16.30 -10.52
C GLN A 594 37.35 15.02 -11.38
N LYS A 595 37.74 13.86 -10.84
CA LYS A 595 37.86 12.59 -11.59
C LYS A 595 36.70 11.60 -11.37
N GLY A 596 35.70 11.95 -10.56
CA GLY A 596 34.59 11.04 -10.30
C GLY A 596 33.69 10.79 -11.52
N HIS A 597 33.18 9.56 -11.63
CA HIS A 597 32.30 9.12 -12.70
C HIS A 597 30.81 9.29 -12.39
N VAL A 598 29.98 9.22 -13.44
CA VAL A 598 28.52 9.44 -13.38
C VAL A 598 27.81 8.64 -12.28
N TRP A 599 28.22 7.40 -12.02
CA TRP A 599 27.58 6.52 -11.04
C TRP A 599 27.76 6.99 -9.62
N LEU A 600 29.01 7.23 -9.19
CA LEU A 600 29.31 7.76 -7.86
C LEU A 600 28.53 9.05 -7.58
N TRP A 601 28.60 10.03 -8.47
CA TRP A 601 27.93 11.31 -8.25
C TRP A 601 26.41 11.19 -8.27
N SER A 602 25.88 10.33 -9.12
CA SER A 602 24.45 10.05 -9.11
C SER A 602 23.98 9.38 -7.82
N LEU A 603 24.81 8.49 -7.25
CA LEU A 603 24.49 7.78 -6.02
C LEU A 603 24.67 8.69 -4.80
N ALA A 604 25.70 9.55 -4.80
CA ALA A 604 25.87 10.59 -3.79
C ALA A 604 24.69 11.56 -3.78
N HIS A 605 24.16 11.92 -4.95
CA HIS A 605 22.93 12.70 -5.04
C HIS A 605 21.71 11.97 -4.46
N ASP A 606 21.51 10.69 -4.83
CA ASP A 606 20.39 9.88 -4.31
C ASP A 606 20.41 9.76 -2.77
N VAL A 607 21.60 9.63 -2.17
CA VAL A 607 21.76 9.35 -0.74
C VAL A 607 21.84 10.62 0.11
N LEU A 608 22.58 11.63 -0.35
CA LEU A 608 22.86 12.84 0.42
C LEU A 608 21.91 13.99 0.07
N ALA A 609 21.11 13.85 -0.99
CA ALA A 609 20.15 14.86 -1.49
C ALA A 609 20.77 16.24 -1.81
N GLN A 610 22.09 16.33 -2.04
CA GLN A 610 22.75 17.60 -2.33
C GLN A 610 22.73 17.92 -3.84
N PRO A 611 22.27 19.11 -4.28
CA PRO A 611 22.09 19.43 -5.70
C PRO A 611 23.38 19.41 -6.53
N HIS A 612 24.52 19.77 -5.94
CA HIS A 612 25.77 19.88 -6.67
C HIS A 612 26.28 18.52 -7.18
N PHE A 613 25.96 17.40 -6.51
CA PHE A 613 26.31 16.06 -6.98
C PHE A 613 25.56 15.67 -8.26
N LYS A 614 24.32 16.14 -8.44
CA LYS A 614 23.60 15.99 -9.72
C LYS A 614 24.34 16.71 -10.84
N THR A 615 24.80 17.93 -10.60
CA THR A 615 25.61 18.71 -11.55
C THR A 615 26.93 17.99 -11.87
N ARG A 616 27.61 17.42 -10.87
CA ARG A 616 28.82 16.61 -11.07
C ARG A 616 28.55 15.38 -11.95
N ALA A 617 27.44 14.67 -11.71
CA ALA A 617 27.06 13.49 -12.52
C ALA A 617 26.84 13.85 -14.00
N LEU A 618 26.24 15.01 -14.27
CA LEU A 618 26.04 15.52 -15.62
C LEU A 618 27.37 15.83 -16.31
N LEU A 619 28.27 16.54 -15.62
CA LEU A 619 29.57 16.97 -16.13
C LEU A 619 30.62 15.84 -16.20
N ALA A 620 30.42 14.74 -15.47
CA ALA A 620 31.35 13.61 -15.46
C ALA A 620 31.60 13.06 -16.87
N LYS A 621 32.88 12.83 -17.20
CA LYS A 621 33.30 12.26 -18.48
C LYS A 621 32.61 10.91 -18.70
N LYS A 622 31.95 10.74 -19.83
CA LYS A 622 31.27 9.48 -20.16
C LYS A 622 32.32 8.43 -20.60
N PRO A 623 32.12 7.14 -20.26
CA PRO A 623 33.04 6.07 -20.62
C PRO A 623 33.36 6.05 -22.12
N LYS A 624 34.57 5.61 -22.50
CA LYS A 624 34.92 5.37 -23.91
C LYS A 624 34.22 4.13 -24.46
N ASP A 625 34.07 3.10 -23.61
CA ASP A 625 33.33 1.89 -23.95
C ASP A 625 31.87 2.20 -24.32
N PRO A 626 31.39 1.76 -25.50
CA PRO A 626 30.03 2.07 -25.96
C PRO A 626 28.92 1.54 -25.05
N ALA A 627 29.07 0.35 -24.46
CA ALA A 627 28.04 -0.25 -23.60
C ALA A 627 27.93 0.52 -22.28
N ALA A 628 29.07 0.79 -21.62
CA ALA A 628 29.15 1.62 -20.43
C ALA A 628 28.63 3.04 -20.68
N ARG A 629 28.88 3.60 -21.88
CA ARG A 629 28.36 4.91 -22.29
C ARG A 629 26.84 4.91 -22.42
N VAL A 630 26.21 3.85 -22.95
CA VAL A 630 24.74 3.73 -22.98
C VAL A 630 24.15 3.80 -21.57
N PHE A 631 24.71 3.06 -20.60
CA PHE A 631 24.23 3.08 -19.22
C PHE A 631 24.42 4.43 -18.54
N ALA A 632 25.54 5.10 -18.81
CA ALA A 632 25.76 6.46 -18.32
C ALA A 632 24.64 7.41 -18.81
N LEU A 633 24.23 7.30 -20.08
CA LEU A 633 23.14 8.11 -20.64
C LEU A 633 21.78 7.73 -20.02
N LEU A 634 21.51 6.43 -19.83
CA LEU A 634 20.29 5.96 -19.15
C LEU A 634 20.22 6.45 -17.70
N ARG A 635 21.32 6.39 -16.96
CA ARG A 635 21.36 6.91 -15.59
C ARG A 635 21.10 8.42 -15.54
N ILE A 636 21.66 9.17 -16.48
CA ILE A 636 21.39 10.61 -16.57
C ILE A 636 19.92 10.87 -16.91
N HIS A 637 19.32 10.07 -17.79
CA HIS A 637 17.89 10.12 -18.05
C HIS A 637 17.07 9.94 -16.76
N GLN A 638 17.43 8.99 -15.90
CA GLN A 638 16.74 8.79 -14.62
C GLN A 638 16.91 9.95 -13.64
N LEU A 639 18.09 10.55 -13.59
CA LEU A 639 18.37 11.71 -12.73
C LEU A 639 17.68 12.99 -13.18
N THR A 640 17.41 13.13 -14.48
CA THR A 640 16.93 14.39 -15.09
C THR A 640 15.49 14.31 -15.57
N GLY A 641 14.99 13.11 -15.90
CA GLY A 641 13.73 12.90 -16.61
C GLY A 641 13.80 13.22 -18.12
N GLU A 642 14.93 13.73 -18.63
CA GLU A 642 15.02 14.22 -20.01
C GLU A 642 15.14 13.10 -21.03
N MET A 643 14.25 13.07 -22.02
CA MET A 643 14.20 12.04 -23.06
C MET A 643 15.31 12.12 -24.11
N SER A 644 16.08 13.22 -24.15
CA SER A 644 17.25 13.41 -25.01
C SER A 644 18.30 12.33 -24.79
N TRP A 645 18.62 12.02 -23.52
CA TRP A 645 19.62 11.03 -23.14
C TRP A 645 19.26 9.61 -23.57
N ALA A 646 17.99 9.20 -23.39
CA ALA A 646 17.50 7.92 -23.88
C ALA A 646 17.52 7.82 -25.42
N ARG A 647 17.31 8.94 -26.12
CA ARG A 647 17.41 9.03 -27.58
C ARG A 647 18.84 8.88 -28.06
N ASP A 648 19.80 9.52 -27.38
CA ASP A 648 21.22 9.42 -27.73
C ASP A 648 21.79 8.04 -27.43
N ALA A 649 21.35 7.39 -26.36
CA ALA A 649 21.64 5.99 -26.08
C ALA A 649 21.18 5.07 -27.23
N ARG A 650 19.95 5.24 -27.74
CA ARG A 650 19.43 4.48 -28.90
C ARG A 650 20.23 4.74 -30.18
N ARG A 651 20.64 5.99 -30.43
CA ARG A 651 21.48 6.35 -31.58
C ARG A 651 22.86 5.69 -31.50
N LEU A 652 23.45 5.65 -30.30
CA LEU A 652 24.73 5.01 -30.07
C LEU A 652 24.65 3.53 -30.42
N ILE A 653 23.65 2.82 -29.90
CA ILE A 653 23.37 1.41 -30.23
C ILE A 653 23.24 1.20 -31.74
N ALA A 654 22.40 2.01 -32.41
CA ALA A 654 22.16 1.88 -33.84
C ALA A 654 23.45 2.08 -34.67
N LYS A 655 24.33 3.00 -34.24
CA LYS A 655 25.61 3.27 -34.91
C LYS A 655 26.58 2.09 -34.78
N TYR A 656 26.70 1.51 -33.59
CA TYR A 656 27.66 0.41 -33.33
C TYR A 656 27.18 -0.94 -33.86
N SER A 657 25.88 -1.15 -34.00
CA SER A 657 25.32 -2.37 -34.62
C SER A 657 25.74 -2.58 -36.08
N LYS A 658 26.17 -1.53 -36.80
CA LYS A 658 26.50 -1.57 -38.23
C LYS A 658 27.99 -1.80 -38.56
N ALA A 659 28.90 -1.82 -37.57
CA ALA A 659 30.34 -1.66 -37.78
C ALA A 659 31.25 -2.90 -37.54
N HIS A 660 30.70 -4.12 -37.40
CA HIS A 660 31.36 -5.41 -37.06
C HIS A 660 31.56 -5.74 -35.55
N SER A 661 31.55 -7.07 -35.28
CA SER A 661 31.77 -7.88 -34.05
C SER A 661 31.02 -7.55 -32.76
N PHE A 662 30.36 -6.39 -32.69
CA PHE A 662 29.57 -5.98 -31.52
C PHE A 662 28.17 -6.63 -31.45
N GLU A 663 27.88 -7.57 -32.35
CA GLU A 663 26.54 -8.10 -32.58
C GLU A 663 25.97 -8.90 -31.40
N LYS A 664 26.76 -9.46 -30.49
CA LYS A 664 26.24 -10.39 -29.46
C LYS A 664 25.68 -9.74 -28.19
N HIS A 665 25.91 -8.46 -27.91
CA HIS A 665 25.59 -7.83 -26.60
C HIS A 665 24.52 -6.73 -26.65
N LEU A 666 24.21 -6.21 -27.84
CA LEU A 666 23.27 -5.11 -28.03
C LEU A 666 21.81 -5.48 -27.76
N GLY A 667 21.44 -6.76 -27.92
CA GLY A 667 20.07 -7.22 -27.67
C GLY A 667 19.60 -7.01 -26.23
N LEU A 668 20.51 -7.18 -25.26
CA LEU A 668 20.20 -7.04 -23.82
C LEU A 668 20.12 -5.55 -23.41
N LEU A 669 20.94 -4.68 -24.02
CA LEU A 669 20.87 -3.23 -23.85
C LEU A 669 19.62 -2.59 -24.47
N MET A 670 19.07 -3.20 -25.52
CA MET A 670 17.82 -2.76 -26.16
C MET A 670 16.59 -2.97 -25.26
N ILE A 671 16.65 -3.92 -24.32
CA ILE A 671 15.61 -4.16 -23.30
C ILE A 671 15.55 -2.98 -22.32
N GLU A 672 16.69 -2.56 -21.80
CA GLU A 672 16.79 -1.43 -20.87
C GLU A 672 16.35 -0.10 -21.53
N LEU A 673 16.59 0.09 -22.84
CA LEU A 673 16.16 1.27 -23.60
C LEU A 673 14.67 1.28 -23.99
N ALA A 674 13.98 0.15 -23.83
CA ALA A 674 12.54 0.06 -24.00
C ALA A 674 11.80 0.61 -22.77
N ALA A 675 12.41 0.55 -21.58
CA ALA A 675 11.88 1.05 -20.32
C ALA A 675 12.95 1.85 -19.52
N PRO A 676 13.44 2.99 -20.05
CA PRO A 676 14.62 3.68 -19.54
C PRO A 676 14.45 4.26 -18.11
N HIS A 677 13.21 4.39 -17.63
CA HIS A 677 12.90 4.80 -16.26
C HIS A 677 13.23 3.71 -15.22
N ASN A 678 13.16 2.42 -15.62
CA ASN A 678 13.39 1.27 -14.74
C ASN A 678 14.84 0.76 -14.78
N ALA A 679 15.73 1.46 -15.46
CA ALA A 679 17.11 1.01 -15.67
C ALA A 679 17.86 0.89 -14.33
N VAL A 680 18.40 -0.28 -14.02
CA VAL A 680 19.21 -0.44 -12.80
C VAL A 680 20.68 -0.18 -13.13
N LEU A 681 21.39 0.43 -12.19
CA LEU A 681 22.82 0.72 -12.34
C LEU A 681 23.61 -0.59 -12.44
N PRO A 682 24.48 -0.79 -13.46
CA PRO A 682 25.34 -1.96 -13.51
C PRO A 682 26.36 -1.91 -12.36
N PRO A 683 26.51 -2.97 -11.55
CA PRO A 683 27.51 -3.01 -10.48
C PRO A 683 28.93 -3.27 -11.00
N PHE A 684 29.09 -3.58 -12.30
CA PHE A 684 30.35 -4.08 -12.86
C PHE A 684 30.82 -3.23 -14.02
N LEU A 685 31.70 -2.29 -13.72
CA LEU A 685 32.62 -1.80 -14.71
C LEU A 685 33.99 -1.83 -14.03
N GLN A 686 34.90 -2.60 -14.62
CA GLN A 686 36.23 -2.80 -14.05
C GLN A 686 36.92 -1.45 -13.82
N PRO A 687 37.78 -1.33 -12.79
CA PRO A 687 38.72 -0.21 -12.66
C PRO A 687 39.46 0.13 -13.96
N SER A 688 39.83 -0.89 -14.74
CA SER A 688 40.51 -0.76 -16.04
C SER A 688 39.65 -0.12 -17.14
N ALA A 689 38.32 -0.26 -17.09
CA ALA A 689 37.40 0.43 -18.01
C ALA A 689 37.29 1.94 -17.72
N TYR A 690 37.82 2.37 -16.56
CA TYR A 690 37.86 3.75 -16.08
C TYR A 690 39.26 4.35 -16.06
N ALA A 691 40.29 3.55 -16.33
CA ALA A 691 41.67 4.01 -16.45
C ALA A 691 41.89 4.69 -17.81
N VAL A 692 41.84 6.03 -17.79
CA VAL A 692 42.42 7.04 -18.73
C VAL A 692 41.96 7.05 -20.21
#